data_AF-A0A2E1VV79-F1
#
_entry.id   AF-A0A2E1VV79-F1
#
_cell.length_a   1.000
_cell.length_b   1.000
_cell.length_c   1.000
_cell.angle_alpha   90.00
_cell.angle_beta   90.00
_cell.angle_gamma   90.00
#
_symmetry.space_group_name_H-M   'P 1'
#
loop_
_entity.id
_entity.type
_entity.pdbx_description
1 polymer ?
#
loop_
_entity_poly.entity_id
_entity_poly.type
_entity_poly.pdbx_seq_one_letter_code
_entity_poly.pdbx_strand_id
1 'polypeptide(L)'
;MCLGWAQEPAPEPNWLKNPGFEAPAARVHEVVGWQTQAGAWHSMASEDAPEGERMLAWQSGQLARTRQVLQRRFAQPQWVELRAMVRGSGPGELRLAARALGKPGVQRAVRLVAPSEGWEPISLVLAVPAGTDRLDVELIASGPFELDQLRLAESSKEQLQAVSAAAEVQSLSDEIFASAPGLEREQLLVDWAVHPEAHAILLGSGFDQTTAELGAEFDRELWRAMGRVQSPQLLKEPPQALVQPRTEADALALERVAREYPLRAVYAKLLAPQLQRGALPAAQDAAMRVLADAGDARFFAAFESVYLGAALERRAALLDAAASIRDTQALETLAKRVRSARGLERELAERAFLHAARSASDLEGRAWLLDTGLAHRDSYVRRASLLALGQELEPVEISAILRLTRDSDPEVLRTLIPVLAAHPSDASSRALQDLVGHRRPEVAADALRGLWAQRSGDSGVRSFARGVIVGEGQWAVQQAAIELLARDERNLPPQRLRQLAVSSADWRVARAATRVLIARGEQAPEGARTAPEQGQTLVVIALDREAIAAGDPTAVAPWLQLREWLTQDALQAKLWLAGVPPQAWRESGFASGAERLTAFDRWFAERPVPVGIGSMGGLREALRKACAEQDGVELVLAIDADLRDGELEDWLDLAADFRRWNAHQQLKLRVLTAPDGGRLSLALSEFAAD
;
A
#
# COMPACT_ATOMS: atom_id res chain seq x y z
N MET A 1 36.83 -30.50 46.51
CA MET A 1 38.04 -29.73 46.13
C MET A 1 37.66 -28.78 45.01
N CYS A 2 38.24 -27.60 44.98
CA CYS A 2 37.74 -26.47 44.19
C CYS A 2 38.02 -26.61 42.69
N LEU A 3 37.06 -26.20 41.86
CA LEU A 3 37.26 -25.89 40.45
C LEU A 3 36.96 -24.40 40.26
N GLY A 4 37.99 -23.61 39.99
CA GLY A 4 37.85 -22.20 39.62
C GLY A 4 37.62 -22.07 38.12
N TRP A 5 36.74 -21.17 37.72
CA TRP A 5 36.56 -20.78 36.31
C TRP A 5 37.43 -19.56 36.01
N ALA A 6 38.28 -19.65 34.98
CA ALA A 6 38.96 -18.51 34.40
C ALA A 6 38.18 -18.04 33.16
N GLN A 7 37.99 -16.72 33.02
CA GLN A 7 37.44 -16.13 31.80
C GLN A 7 38.59 -15.81 30.84
N GLU A 8 38.48 -16.26 29.59
CA GLU A 8 39.30 -15.76 28.48
C GLU A 8 38.65 -14.53 27.83
N PRO A 9 39.42 -13.55 27.35
CA PRO A 9 38.90 -12.33 26.76
C PRO A 9 38.45 -12.53 25.30
N ALA A 10 37.42 -11.80 24.89
CA ALA A 10 36.97 -11.76 23.49
C ALA A 10 37.99 -11.01 22.59
N PRO A 11 38.20 -11.45 21.34
CA PRO A 11 39.14 -10.80 20.42
C PRO A 11 38.57 -9.48 19.85
N GLU A 12 39.45 -8.49 19.65
CA GLU A 12 39.11 -7.22 19.01
C GLU A 12 38.82 -7.38 17.50
N PRO A 13 37.85 -6.65 16.93
CA PRO A 13 37.66 -6.59 15.49
C PRO A 13 38.75 -5.72 14.84
N ASN A 14 39.48 -6.31 13.90
CA ASN A 14 40.63 -5.71 13.22
C ASN A 14 40.20 -4.65 12.20
N TRP A 15 40.73 -3.41 12.31
CA TRP A 15 40.45 -2.32 11.37
C TRP A 15 41.66 -2.09 10.45
N LEU A 16 41.53 -2.27 9.12
CA LEU A 16 42.41 -1.61 8.13
C LEU A 16 41.92 -1.79 6.67
N LYS A 17 41.51 -0.66 6.06
CA LYS A 17 41.66 -0.21 4.65
C LYS A 17 41.39 -1.16 3.47
N ASN A 18 40.55 -0.67 2.55
CA ASN A 18 40.97 -0.51 1.15
C ASN A 18 40.39 0.81 0.58
N PRO A 19 41.15 1.63 -0.18
CA PRO A 19 40.67 2.90 -0.72
C PRO A 19 40.25 2.80 -2.20
N GLY A 20 39.41 3.74 -2.65
CA GLY A 20 39.24 4.05 -4.07
C GLY A 20 37.92 3.58 -4.69
N PHE A 21 36.90 4.43 -4.59
CA PHE A 21 35.97 4.66 -5.69
C PHE A 21 35.39 6.07 -5.54
N GLU A 22 35.65 6.95 -6.50
CA GLU A 22 34.90 8.20 -6.63
C GLU A 22 33.60 7.89 -7.37
N ALA A 23 32.46 8.11 -6.72
CA ALA A 23 31.15 8.07 -7.35
C ALA A 23 30.58 9.49 -7.42
N PRO A 24 30.15 9.98 -8.60
CA PRO A 24 29.54 11.29 -8.74
C PRO A 24 28.14 11.33 -8.11
N ALA A 25 27.64 12.54 -7.89
CA ALA A 25 26.46 12.81 -7.05
C ALA A 25 25.18 12.09 -7.50
N ALA A 26 24.79 11.05 -6.75
CA ALA A 26 23.44 10.51 -6.73
C ALA A 26 22.71 11.01 -5.48
N ARG A 27 21.52 11.63 -5.65
CA ARG A 27 20.60 11.88 -4.54
C ARG A 27 19.78 10.62 -4.32
N VAL A 28 20.18 9.81 -3.34
CA VAL A 28 19.42 8.65 -2.86
C VAL A 28 19.12 8.87 -1.38
N HIS A 29 17.86 8.66 -1.00
CA HIS A 29 17.40 8.70 0.39
C HIS A 29 17.18 7.26 0.83
N GLU A 30 17.86 6.79 1.88
CA GLU A 30 17.73 5.40 2.34
C GLU A 30 17.66 5.33 3.88
N VAL A 31 16.61 4.67 4.39
CA VAL A 31 16.47 4.35 5.82
C VAL A 31 16.94 2.91 6.01
N VAL A 32 18.19 2.76 6.45
CA VAL A 32 18.91 1.46 6.46
C VAL A 32 18.39 0.46 7.51
N GLY A 33 17.39 0.84 8.30
CA GLY A 33 16.60 -0.11 9.09
C GLY A 33 16.04 0.42 10.42
N TRP A 34 15.14 -0.38 10.98
CA TRP A 34 14.52 -0.16 12.29
C TRP A 34 14.94 -1.27 13.25
N GLN A 35 15.26 -0.92 14.50
CA GLN A 35 15.50 -1.92 15.54
C GLN A 35 14.72 -1.57 16.81
N THR A 36 13.66 -2.33 17.06
CA THR A 36 12.90 -2.32 18.32
C THR A 36 13.53 -3.34 19.27
N GLN A 37 14.04 -2.89 20.41
CA GLN A 37 14.47 -3.78 21.49
C GLN A 37 13.43 -3.75 22.61
N ALA A 38 12.50 -4.70 22.57
CA ALA A 38 11.74 -5.06 23.76
C ALA A 38 12.63 -5.86 24.72
N GLY A 39 12.47 -5.64 26.03
CA GLY A 39 12.80 -6.67 27.01
C GLY A 39 12.00 -7.94 26.70
N ALA A 40 12.48 -9.11 27.12
CA ALA A 40 11.97 -10.40 26.63
C ALA A 40 10.43 -10.50 26.58
N TRP A 41 9.95 -11.13 25.50
CA TRP A 41 8.56 -11.54 25.16
C TRP A 41 7.75 -10.61 24.23
N HIS A 42 7.23 -11.24 23.16
CA HIS A 42 6.23 -10.80 22.17
C HIS A 42 6.49 -9.49 21.40
N SER A 43 7.05 -9.65 20.20
CA SER A 43 6.98 -8.66 19.11
C SER A 43 5.75 -8.95 18.25
N MET A 44 4.87 -7.95 18.05
CA MET A 44 3.95 -7.95 16.90
C MET A 44 4.64 -7.26 15.73
N ALA A 45 4.95 -8.03 14.68
CA ALA A 45 5.34 -7.48 13.40
C ALA A 45 4.13 -7.49 12.46
N SER A 46 3.63 -6.32 12.07
CA SER A 46 2.84 -6.19 10.84
C SER A 46 3.79 -5.85 9.70
N GLU A 47 4.15 -6.86 8.92
CA GLU A 47 4.69 -6.64 7.58
C GLU A 47 3.54 -6.21 6.66
N ASP A 48 3.84 -5.36 5.67
CA ASP A 48 2.94 -4.65 4.74
C ASP A 48 2.39 -3.28 5.20
N ALA A 49 3.28 -2.27 5.16
CA ALA A 49 2.91 -0.87 5.01
C ALA A 49 3.94 -0.16 4.08
N PRO A 50 3.52 0.75 3.19
CA PRO A 50 4.43 1.48 2.30
C PRO A 50 5.34 2.45 3.08
N GLU A 51 6.36 2.97 2.41
CA GLU A 51 7.40 3.81 3.02
C GLU A 51 6.82 4.99 3.82
N GLY A 52 7.13 5.03 5.12
CA GLY A 52 6.84 6.17 6.00
C GLY A 52 5.79 5.93 7.08
N GLU A 53 4.95 4.89 6.98
CA GLU A 53 3.83 4.68 7.90
C GLU A 53 3.96 3.39 8.71
N ARG A 54 4.28 3.50 10.01
CA ARG A 54 4.13 2.42 11.00
C ARG A 54 3.66 2.98 12.34
N MET A 55 2.44 2.61 12.72
CA MET A 55 1.86 2.90 14.03
C MET A 55 2.40 1.92 15.08
N LEU A 56 2.95 2.43 16.18
CA LEU A 56 3.50 1.62 17.28
C LEU A 56 2.58 1.73 18.50
N ALA A 57 1.62 0.81 18.59
CA ALA A 57 0.75 0.64 19.76
C ALA A 57 1.43 -0.26 20.80
N TRP A 58 1.47 0.17 22.07
CA TRP A 58 2.14 -0.56 23.15
C TRP A 58 1.24 -0.65 24.40
N GLN A 59 1.11 -1.84 24.97
CA GLN A 59 0.41 -2.02 26.26
C GLN A 59 1.34 -1.74 27.47
N SER A 60 0.72 -1.33 28.57
CA SER A 60 1.30 -0.52 29.65
C SER A 60 2.46 -1.15 30.44
N GLY A 61 3.42 -0.31 30.84
CA GLY A 61 4.20 -0.50 32.07
C GLY A 61 5.71 -0.78 31.91
N GLN A 62 6.23 -0.86 30.69
CA GLN A 62 7.64 -1.14 30.43
C GLN A 62 8.32 -0.02 29.62
N LEU A 63 9.66 0.04 29.70
CA LEU A 63 10.47 1.05 29.03
C LEU A 63 10.64 0.67 27.55
N ALA A 64 10.02 1.44 26.67
CA ALA A 64 10.05 1.25 25.23
C ALA A 64 11.24 1.96 24.60
N ARG A 65 12.04 1.24 23.79
CA ARG A 65 13.22 1.78 23.10
C ARG A 65 13.13 1.51 21.60
N THR A 66 12.91 2.57 20.83
CA THR A 66 12.88 2.54 19.36
C THR A 66 14.13 3.24 18.82
N ARG A 67 14.95 2.52 18.06
CA ARG A 67 16.14 3.06 17.41
C ARG A 67 15.96 3.10 15.89
N GLN A 68 16.18 4.27 15.31
CA GLN A 68 16.23 4.50 13.88
C GLN A 68 17.66 4.89 13.49
N VAL A 69 18.21 4.27 12.45
CA VAL A 69 19.55 4.58 11.95
C VAL A 69 19.43 5.27 10.60
N LEU A 70 19.82 6.55 10.55
CA LEU A 70 19.90 7.33 9.32
C LEU A 70 21.34 7.34 8.82
N GLN A 71 21.59 6.76 7.66
CA GLN A 71 22.87 6.88 6.96
C GLN A 71 22.70 7.92 5.86
N ARG A 72 23.40 9.05 6.00
CA ARG A 72 23.35 10.15 5.05
C ARG A 72 24.53 11.06 5.25
N ARG A 73 25.15 11.44 4.13
CA ARG A 73 26.26 12.38 4.06
C ARG A 73 25.77 13.81 3.89
N PHE A 74 25.97 14.65 4.91
CA PHE A 74 25.59 16.06 4.88
C PHE A 74 26.72 16.92 4.30
N ALA A 75 26.52 17.50 3.12
CA ALA A 75 27.55 18.28 2.41
C ALA A 75 27.90 19.63 3.09
N GLN A 76 26.96 20.19 3.84
CA GLN A 76 27.11 21.41 4.65
C GLN A 76 26.41 21.21 6.00
N PRO A 77 26.63 22.07 7.01
CA PRO A 77 25.86 21.99 8.24
C PRO A 77 24.38 22.25 7.95
N GLN A 78 23.50 21.32 8.32
CA GLN A 78 22.07 21.42 8.08
C GLN A 78 21.30 21.32 9.40
N TRP A 79 20.17 22.01 9.47
CA TRP A 79 19.21 21.83 10.54
C TRP A 79 18.20 20.76 10.14
N VAL A 80 18.04 19.77 11.02
CA VAL A 80 17.14 18.64 10.84
C VAL A 80 16.07 18.73 11.92
N GLU A 81 14.81 18.72 11.51
CA GLU A 81 13.67 18.65 12.43
C GLU A 81 13.15 17.20 12.47
N LEU A 82 13.18 16.59 13.65
CA LEU A 82 12.49 15.34 13.95
C LEU A 82 11.11 15.69 14.50
N ARG A 83 10.04 15.16 13.90
CA ARG A 83 8.66 15.28 14.41
C ARG A 83 8.11 13.89 14.73
N ALA A 84 7.42 13.75 15.84
CA ALA A 84 6.64 12.56 16.19
C ALA A 84 5.27 12.97 16.71
N MET A 85 4.23 12.19 16.41
CA MET A 85 2.92 12.32 17.06
C MET A 85 2.88 11.34 18.24
N VAL A 86 2.45 11.82 19.41
CA VAL A 86 2.39 10.99 20.62
C VAL A 86 1.04 11.11 21.30
N ARG A 87 0.55 10.03 21.89
CA ARG A 87 -0.62 10.04 22.77
C ARG A 87 -0.29 9.26 24.04
N GLY A 88 -0.72 9.74 25.20
CA GLY A 88 -0.37 9.14 26.50
C GLY A 88 -1.56 9.01 27.42
N SER A 89 -1.75 7.83 28.01
CA SER A 89 -2.85 7.57 28.97
C SER A 89 -2.46 7.83 30.44
N GLY A 90 -1.28 8.39 30.68
CA GLY A 90 -0.79 8.70 32.02
C GLY A 90 0.58 9.40 32.01
N PRO A 91 1.12 9.75 33.18
CA PRO A 91 2.39 10.47 33.29
C PRO A 91 3.58 9.62 32.83
N GLY A 92 4.55 10.27 32.18
CA GLY A 92 5.78 9.61 31.74
C GLY A 92 6.82 10.57 31.14
N GLU A 93 7.97 10.01 30.76
CA GLU A 93 9.07 10.76 30.13
C GLU A 93 9.36 10.20 28.74
N LEU A 94 9.40 11.07 27.74
CA LEU A 94 9.78 10.77 26.38
C LEU A 94 11.10 11.49 26.08
N ARG A 95 12.14 10.72 25.78
CA ARG A 95 13.48 11.23 25.49
C ARG A 95 13.81 10.97 24.04
N LEU A 96 14.09 12.03 23.29
CA LEU A 96 14.60 11.93 21.94
C LEU A 96 16.08 12.31 21.97
N ALA A 97 16.92 11.36 21.58
CA ALA A 97 18.37 11.49 21.53
C ALA A 97 18.84 11.32 20.08
N ALA A 98 19.78 12.16 19.66
CA ALA A 98 20.42 12.05 18.35
C ALA A 98 21.94 12.10 18.50
N ARG A 99 22.63 11.19 17.81
CA ARG A 99 24.08 11.06 17.88
C ARG A 99 24.69 10.86 16.50
N ALA A 100 25.51 11.82 16.08
CA ALA A 100 26.45 11.64 14.99
C ALA A 100 27.56 10.68 15.43
N LEU A 101 27.94 9.73 14.56
CA LEU A 101 28.99 8.75 14.87
C LEU A 101 30.31 9.47 15.25
N GLY A 102 30.93 9.06 16.36
CA GLY A 102 32.18 9.66 16.84
C GLY A 102 32.07 11.01 17.58
N LYS A 103 30.87 11.57 17.76
CA LYS A 103 30.65 12.81 18.55
C LYS A 103 29.80 12.57 19.81
N PRO A 104 29.86 13.46 20.82
CA PRO A 104 28.86 13.48 21.89
C PRO A 104 27.48 13.78 21.29
N GLY A 105 26.45 13.04 21.74
CA GLY A 105 25.08 13.21 21.24
C GLY A 105 24.35 14.37 21.92
N VAL A 106 23.32 14.88 21.26
CA VAL A 106 22.36 15.84 21.83
C VAL A 106 21.14 15.06 22.30
N GLN A 107 20.63 15.38 23.49
CA GLN A 107 19.42 14.78 24.05
C GLN A 107 18.43 15.88 24.46
N ARG A 108 17.14 15.67 24.17
CA ARG A 108 16.03 16.45 24.74
C ARG A 108 15.07 15.49 25.41
N ALA A 109 14.71 15.78 26.65
CA ALA A 109 13.65 15.09 27.38
C ALA A 109 12.40 15.97 27.37
N VAL A 110 11.26 15.37 27.09
CA VAL A 110 9.92 15.96 27.23
C VAL A 110 9.18 15.13 28.27
N ARG A 111 8.64 15.79 29.29
CA ARG A 111 7.93 15.14 30.39
C ARG A 111 6.45 15.45 30.28
N LEU A 112 5.64 14.43 30.01
CA LEU A 112 4.20 14.55 29.95
C LEU A 112 3.64 14.30 31.35
N VAL A 113 2.99 15.32 31.91
CA VAL A 113 2.55 15.36 33.32
C VAL A 113 1.10 14.88 33.48
N ALA A 114 0.31 14.92 32.41
CA ALA A 114 -1.10 14.53 32.38
C ALA A 114 -1.37 13.59 31.18
N PRO A 115 -2.43 12.76 31.24
CA PRO A 115 -2.92 12.04 30.06
C PRO A 115 -3.40 13.03 28.99
N SER A 116 -3.21 12.69 27.72
CA SER A 116 -3.75 13.42 26.58
C SER A 116 -4.69 12.52 25.80
N GLU A 117 -5.91 13.00 25.55
CA GLU A 117 -6.93 12.27 24.79
C GLU A 117 -6.66 12.30 23.28
N GLY A 118 -5.81 13.24 22.81
CA GLY A 118 -5.46 13.45 21.41
C GLY A 118 -4.00 13.17 21.08
N TRP A 119 -3.67 13.25 19.79
CA TRP A 119 -2.28 13.16 19.31
C TRP A 119 -1.57 14.52 19.42
N GLU A 120 -0.50 14.58 20.20
CA GLU A 120 0.32 15.78 20.39
C GLU A 120 1.61 15.71 19.54
N PRO A 121 1.94 16.75 18.76
CA PRO A 121 3.19 16.81 18.02
C PRO A 121 4.36 17.17 18.94
N ILE A 122 5.42 16.37 18.92
CA ILE A 122 6.72 16.68 19.54
C ILE A 122 7.75 16.93 18.45
N SER A 123 8.44 18.09 18.50
CA SER A 123 9.53 18.42 17.58
C SER A 123 10.88 18.60 18.27
N LEU A 124 11.94 18.15 17.60
CA LEU A 124 13.33 18.35 17.98
C LEU A 124 14.15 18.83 16.78
N VAL A 125 14.69 20.04 16.89
CA VAL A 125 15.54 20.66 15.87
C VAL A 125 17.01 20.46 16.25
N LEU A 126 17.82 19.95 15.31
CA LEU A 126 19.20 19.54 15.52
C LEU A 126 20.11 20.12 14.45
N ALA A 127 21.24 20.71 14.85
CA ALA A 127 22.31 21.07 13.92
C ALA A 127 23.19 19.84 13.63
N VAL A 128 23.12 19.34 12.40
CA VAL A 128 23.96 18.23 11.91
C VAL A 128 25.21 18.82 11.24
N PRO A 129 26.44 18.54 11.73
CA PRO A 129 27.65 19.07 11.12
C PRO A 129 27.91 18.50 9.71
N ALA A 130 28.53 19.30 8.84
CA ALA A 130 29.03 18.84 7.55
C ALA A 130 29.97 17.63 7.71
N GLY A 131 29.91 16.70 6.75
CA GLY A 131 30.68 15.45 6.76
C GLY A 131 30.22 14.44 7.81
N THR A 132 29.05 14.64 8.44
CA THR A 132 28.39 13.55 9.16
C THR A 132 27.84 12.58 8.12
N ASP A 133 28.28 11.32 8.16
CA ASP A 133 27.82 10.25 7.25
C ASP A 133 26.71 9.37 7.87
N ARG A 134 26.56 9.42 9.20
CA ARG A 134 25.57 8.61 9.95
C ARG A 134 25.09 9.33 11.21
N LEU A 135 23.76 9.40 11.35
CA LEU A 135 23.02 9.92 12.48
C LEU A 135 22.18 8.79 13.08
N ASP A 136 22.56 8.31 14.26
CA ASP A 136 21.72 7.41 15.03
C ASP A 136 20.68 8.25 15.80
N VAL A 137 19.39 7.99 15.58
CA VAL A 137 18.28 8.62 16.31
C VAL A 137 17.62 7.58 17.21
N GLU A 138 17.41 7.95 18.46
CA GLU A 138 16.89 7.05 19.49
C GLU A 138 15.75 7.73 20.24
N LEU A 139 14.57 7.11 20.19
CA LEU A 139 13.39 7.52 20.92
C LEU A 139 13.16 6.53 22.06
N ILE A 140 13.23 7.03 23.30
CA ILE A 140 13.00 6.28 24.53
C ILE A 140 11.72 6.78 25.16
N ALA A 141 10.71 5.92 25.27
CA ALA A 141 9.44 6.23 25.91
C ALA A 141 9.33 5.47 27.24
N SER A 142 9.15 6.22 28.33
CA SER A 142 9.05 5.71 29.71
C SER A 142 7.68 6.05 30.28
N GLY A 143 6.66 5.26 29.92
CA GLY A 143 5.27 5.48 30.30
C GLY A 143 4.30 4.79 29.32
N PRO A 144 2.98 4.84 29.58
CA PRO A 144 1.96 4.26 28.69
C PRO A 144 1.68 5.21 27.52
N PHE A 145 2.51 5.11 26.48
CA PHE A 145 2.45 5.95 25.28
C PHE A 145 2.16 5.14 24.02
N GLU A 146 1.33 5.70 23.15
CA GLU A 146 1.19 5.35 21.75
C GLU A 146 2.04 6.31 20.91
N LEU A 147 2.71 5.80 19.88
CA LEU A 147 3.57 6.59 19.00
C LEU A 147 3.09 6.42 17.55
N ASP A 148 2.86 7.56 16.89
CA ASP A 148 2.55 7.61 15.47
C ASP A 148 3.58 8.47 14.71
N GLN A 149 4.02 7.94 13.58
CA GLN A 149 4.95 8.51 12.58
C GLN A 149 6.08 9.42 13.11
N LEU A 150 7.29 8.85 13.27
CA LEU A 150 8.53 9.62 13.38
C LEU A 150 8.97 10.12 11.99
N ARG A 151 8.69 11.39 11.68
CA ARG A 151 9.04 12.05 10.42
C ARG A 151 10.30 12.90 10.55
N LEU A 152 11.13 12.87 9.51
CA LEU A 152 12.32 13.72 9.35
C LEU A 152 11.98 14.84 8.35
N ALA A 153 12.02 16.11 8.78
CA ALA A 153 11.85 17.27 7.92
C ALA A 153 13.18 18.04 7.79
N GLU A 154 13.54 18.38 6.55
CA GLU A 154 14.52 19.43 6.27
C GLU A 154 13.78 20.76 6.23
N SER A 155 14.17 21.67 7.13
CA SER A 155 13.60 23.00 7.21
C SER A 155 14.72 24.01 7.01
N SER A 156 14.47 25.07 6.24
CA SER A 156 15.47 26.12 6.04
C SER A 156 15.75 26.84 7.36
N LYS A 157 16.93 27.47 7.46
CA LYS A 157 17.28 28.29 8.64
C LYS A 157 16.24 29.38 8.91
N GLU A 158 15.68 29.97 7.85
CA GLU A 158 14.66 31.02 7.93
C GLU A 158 13.31 30.47 8.39
N GLN A 159 12.87 29.32 7.89
CA GLN A 159 11.64 28.65 8.34
C GLN A 159 11.69 28.29 9.83
N LEU A 160 12.85 27.82 10.31
CA LEU A 160 13.03 27.47 11.72
C LEU A 160 13.14 28.70 12.63
N GLN A 161 13.66 29.83 12.13
CA GLN A 161 13.64 31.10 12.86
C GLN A 161 12.21 31.62 13.04
N ALA A 162 11.32 31.45 12.06
CA ALA A 162 9.90 31.79 12.19
C ALA A 162 9.19 30.92 13.25
N VAL A 163 9.43 29.60 13.27
CA VAL A 163 8.86 28.69 14.29
C VAL A 163 9.38 29.01 15.69
N SER A 164 10.66 29.39 15.83
CA SER A 164 11.21 29.84 17.11
C SER A 164 10.58 31.14 17.60
N ALA A 165 10.36 32.12 16.69
CA ALA A 165 9.72 33.38 17.02
C ALA A 165 8.24 33.18 17.44
N ALA A 166 7.51 32.28 16.78
CA ALA A 166 6.14 31.93 17.18
C ALA A 166 6.06 31.35 18.61
N ALA A 167 7.03 30.51 18.99
CA ALA A 167 7.11 29.97 20.35
C ALA A 167 7.47 31.05 21.40
N GLU A 168 8.33 32.02 21.07
CA GLU A 168 8.63 33.17 21.94
C GLU A 168 7.41 34.10 22.08
N VAL A 169 6.65 34.34 21.01
CA VAL A 169 5.40 35.12 21.04
C VAL A 169 4.34 34.44 21.91
N GLN A 170 4.20 33.11 21.84
CA GLN A 170 3.31 32.36 22.73
C GLN A 170 3.74 32.50 24.20
N SER A 171 5.03 32.36 24.50
CA SER A 171 5.56 32.56 25.85
C SER A 171 5.34 33.98 26.38
N LEU A 172 5.52 35.01 25.54
CA LEU A 172 5.26 36.40 25.90
C LEU A 172 3.77 36.68 26.12
N SER A 173 2.89 36.07 25.32
CA SER A 173 1.44 36.13 25.52
C SER A 173 1.06 35.59 26.91
N ASP A 174 1.53 34.38 27.23
CA ASP A 174 1.24 33.73 28.51
C ASP A 174 1.82 34.50 29.71
N GLU A 175 2.97 35.16 29.56
CA GLU A 175 3.59 36.03 30.58
C GLU A 175 2.87 37.38 30.76
N ILE A 176 2.34 37.97 29.67
CA ILE A 176 1.47 39.16 29.71
C ILE A 176 0.14 38.84 30.41
N PHE A 177 -0.47 37.69 30.14
CA PHE A 177 -1.70 37.29 30.83
C PHE A 177 -1.46 36.90 32.30
N ALA A 178 -0.29 36.35 32.65
CA ALA A 178 0.08 36.08 34.04
C ALA A 178 0.34 37.34 34.88
N SER A 179 0.66 38.48 34.25
CA SER A 179 1.02 39.72 34.94
C SER A 179 -0.13 40.71 35.17
N ALA A 180 -1.36 40.37 34.75
CA ALA A 180 -2.57 41.18 34.96
C ALA A 180 -3.67 40.48 35.82
N PRO A 181 -3.39 40.14 37.10
CA PRO A 181 -4.37 39.46 37.96
C PRO A 181 -5.51 40.39 38.39
N GLY A 182 -6.71 40.17 37.85
CA GLY A 182 -7.93 40.87 38.30
C GLY A 182 -8.97 41.19 37.22
N LEU A 183 -8.65 40.99 35.94
CA LEU A 183 -9.60 41.09 34.83
C LEU A 183 -9.92 39.68 34.32
N GLU A 184 -11.20 39.30 34.33
CA GLU A 184 -11.62 38.06 33.68
C GLU A 184 -11.43 38.21 32.17
N ARG A 185 -10.77 37.22 31.56
CA ARG A 185 -10.40 37.19 30.12
C ARG A 185 -11.60 37.45 29.20
N GLU A 186 -12.78 37.03 29.64
CA GLU A 186 -14.05 37.17 28.92
C GLU A 186 -14.60 38.61 28.99
N GLN A 187 -14.40 39.33 30.10
CA GLN A 187 -14.84 40.73 30.27
C GLN A 187 -14.06 41.68 29.34
N LEU A 188 -12.74 41.50 29.26
CA LEU A 188 -11.83 42.27 28.39
C LEU A 188 -12.18 42.12 26.90
N LEU A 189 -12.53 40.90 26.47
CA LEU A 189 -12.93 40.62 25.09
C LEU A 189 -14.31 41.19 24.76
N VAL A 190 -15.26 41.16 25.71
CA VAL A 190 -16.60 41.73 25.53
C VAL A 190 -16.53 43.26 25.43
N ASP A 191 -15.84 43.94 26.35
CA ASP A 191 -15.77 45.42 26.35
C ASP A 191 -15.02 45.98 25.12
N TRP A 192 -14.04 45.24 24.57
CA TRP A 192 -13.42 45.57 23.28
C TRP A 192 -14.36 45.38 22.09
N ALA A 193 -15.17 44.33 22.08
CA ALA A 193 -16.09 44.04 20.97
C ALA A 193 -17.20 45.10 20.78
N VAL A 194 -17.50 45.91 21.80
CA VAL A 194 -18.53 46.98 21.72
C VAL A 194 -18.00 48.31 21.17
N HIS A 195 -16.68 48.47 20.97
CA HIS A 195 -16.08 49.71 20.49
C HIS A 195 -15.58 49.60 19.03
N PRO A 196 -16.38 50.00 18.02
CA PRO A 196 -16.01 49.86 16.60
C PRO A 196 -14.77 50.68 16.18
N GLU A 197 -14.36 51.66 16.98
CA GLU A 197 -13.13 52.45 16.74
C GLU A 197 -11.85 51.62 16.95
N ALA A 198 -11.86 50.60 17.83
CA ALA A 198 -10.72 49.70 17.99
C ALA A 198 -10.47 48.85 16.74
N HIS A 199 -11.54 48.46 16.05
CA HIS A 199 -11.49 47.71 14.78
C HIS A 199 -10.86 48.53 13.63
N ALA A 200 -11.05 49.85 13.64
CA ALA A 200 -10.49 50.75 12.62
C ALA A 200 -8.97 50.97 12.78
N ILE A 201 -8.44 50.85 14.00
CA ILE A 201 -7.01 51.02 14.29
C ILE A 201 -6.20 49.80 13.82
N LEU A 202 -6.73 48.59 13.96
CA LEU A 202 -6.07 47.35 13.49
C LEU A 202 -6.06 47.20 11.96
N LEU A 203 -7.06 47.74 11.25
CA LEU A 203 -7.17 47.67 9.79
C LEU A 203 -6.50 48.85 9.06
N GLY A 204 -5.86 49.78 9.79
CA GLY A 204 -5.36 51.06 9.27
C GLY A 204 -3.89 51.07 8.81
N SER A 205 -3.12 50.00 9.03
CA SER A 205 -1.69 49.92 8.69
C SER A 205 -1.37 48.70 7.82
N GLY A 206 -0.45 48.86 6.86
CA GLY A 206 -0.19 47.91 5.79
C GLY A 206 0.12 46.47 6.24
N PHE A 207 -0.45 45.52 5.49
CA PHE A 207 -0.54 44.09 5.83
C PHE A 207 0.81 43.34 5.88
N ASP A 208 0.87 42.38 6.80
CA ASP A 208 1.71 41.19 6.72
C ASP A 208 0.86 39.91 6.90
N GLN A 209 1.47 38.74 6.70
CA GLN A 209 0.76 37.46 6.74
C GLN A 209 0.32 37.08 8.17
N THR A 210 1.07 37.55 9.18
CA THR A 210 0.86 37.35 10.62
C THR A 210 -0.46 37.95 11.11
N THR A 211 -0.89 39.09 10.53
CA THR A 211 -2.15 39.74 10.94
C THR A 211 -3.40 38.97 10.52
N ALA A 212 -3.34 38.21 9.42
CA ALA A 212 -4.47 37.39 8.95
C ALA A 212 -4.71 36.16 9.85
N GLU A 213 -3.64 35.54 10.35
CA GLU A 213 -3.72 34.40 11.26
C GLU A 213 -4.29 34.82 12.63
N LEU A 214 -3.86 35.98 13.16
CA LEU A 214 -4.43 36.59 14.37
C LEU A 214 -5.93 36.93 14.21
N GLY A 215 -6.34 37.44 13.05
CA GLY A 215 -7.77 37.65 12.75
C GLY A 215 -8.59 36.35 12.78
N ALA A 216 -8.06 35.28 12.18
CA ALA A 216 -8.71 33.97 12.18
C ALA A 216 -8.70 33.28 13.55
N GLU A 217 -7.71 33.54 14.41
CA GLU A 217 -7.68 33.11 15.82
C GLU A 217 -8.75 33.87 16.64
N PHE A 218 -8.86 35.18 16.44
CA PHE A 218 -9.84 36.05 17.11
C PHE A 218 -11.28 35.67 16.74
N ASP A 219 -11.59 35.46 15.46
CA ASP A 219 -12.91 34.99 15.01
C ASP A 219 -13.27 33.63 15.64
N ARG A 220 -12.31 32.71 15.79
CA ARG A 220 -12.53 31.41 16.44
C ARG A 220 -12.89 31.55 17.92
N GLU A 221 -12.20 32.41 18.66
CA GLU A 221 -12.51 32.68 20.07
C GLU A 221 -13.84 33.46 20.24
N LEU A 222 -14.13 34.43 19.37
CA LEU A 222 -15.40 35.16 19.37
C LEU A 222 -16.59 34.20 19.18
N TRP A 223 -16.51 33.28 18.21
CA TRP A 223 -17.56 32.27 18.01
C TRP A 223 -17.66 31.27 19.17
N ARG A 224 -16.55 30.88 19.80
CA ARG A 224 -16.56 30.05 21.03
C ARG A 224 -17.24 30.77 22.20
N ALA A 225 -16.98 32.06 22.39
CA ALA A 225 -17.63 32.87 23.41
C ALA A 225 -19.14 33.02 23.14
N MET A 226 -19.54 33.35 21.91
CA MET A 226 -20.96 33.41 21.53
C MET A 226 -21.68 32.06 21.73
N GLY A 227 -21.02 30.95 21.42
CA GLY A 227 -21.55 29.60 21.61
C GLY A 227 -21.77 29.19 23.08
N ARG A 228 -21.10 29.83 24.05
CA ARG A 228 -21.30 29.59 25.49
C ARG A 228 -22.39 30.47 26.10
N VAL A 229 -22.68 31.63 25.51
CA VAL A 229 -23.65 32.61 26.03
C VAL A 229 -25.08 32.35 25.53
N GLN A 230 -25.26 31.67 24.39
CA GLN A 230 -26.59 31.41 23.84
C GLN A 230 -27.16 30.03 24.24
N SER A 231 -28.28 30.04 24.99
CA SER A 231 -29.01 28.81 25.34
C SER A 231 -29.57 28.09 24.09
N PRO A 232 -29.58 26.73 24.05
CA PRO A 232 -30.06 25.94 22.91
C PRO A 232 -31.53 26.11 22.47
N GLN A 233 -32.28 27.06 23.04
CA GLN A 233 -33.71 27.25 22.81
C GLN A 233 -34.04 28.26 21.69
N LEU A 234 -33.07 29.07 21.22
CA LEU A 234 -33.34 30.21 20.34
C LEU A 234 -33.20 29.94 18.83
N LEU A 235 -32.44 28.93 18.40
CA LEU A 235 -32.35 28.56 16.99
C LEU A 235 -33.36 27.45 16.64
N LYS A 236 -34.65 27.80 16.75
CA LYS A 236 -35.76 26.94 16.30
C LYS A 236 -35.76 26.71 14.77
N GLU A 237 -35.11 27.58 14.02
CA GLU A 237 -34.96 27.46 12.57
C GLU A 237 -33.51 27.67 12.14
N PRO A 238 -33.00 26.88 11.17
CA PRO A 238 -31.67 27.09 10.61
C PRO A 238 -31.59 28.41 9.80
N PRO A 239 -30.40 29.02 9.65
CA PRO A 239 -30.22 30.25 8.89
C PRO A 239 -30.69 30.11 7.44
N GLN A 240 -31.63 30.96 7.00
CA GLN A 240 -32.20 30.89 5.65
C GLN A 240 -31.16 31.07 4.53
N ALA A 241 -30.06 31.79 4.79
CA ALA A 241 -28.96 31.97 3.84
C ALA A 241 -28.30 30.64 3.41
N LEU A 242 -28.29 29.62 4.29
CA LEU A 242 -27.66 28.32 4.03
C LEU A 242 -28.56 27.35 3.25
N VAL A 243 -29.79 27.75 2.88
CA VAL A 243 -30.69 26.90 2.07
C VAL A 243 -30.23 26.81 0.61
N GLN A 244 -29.53 27.83 0.11
CA GLN A 244 -28.97 27.88 -1.23
C GLN A 244 -27.52 28.43 -1.20
N PRO A 245 -26.55 27.62 -0.73
CA PRO A 245 -25.14 28.00 -0.72
C PRO A 245 -24.66 28.35 -2.13
N ARG A 246 -23.99 29.50 -2.28
CA ARG A 246 -23.50 30.03 -3.56
C ARG A 246 -21.98 29.95 -3.67
N THR A 247 -21.29 29.77 -2.55
CA THR A 247 -19.84 29.71 -2.41
C THR A 247 -19.41 28.48 -1.63
N GLU A 248 -18.13 28.13 -1.70
CA GLU A 248 -17.54 27.07 -0.88
C GLU A 248 -17.57 27.41 0.62
N ALA A 249 -17.46 28.70 0.97
CA ALA A 249 -17.62 29.17 2.34
C ALA A 249 -19.02 28.90 2.89
N ASP A 250 -20.07 29.08 2.07
CA ASP A 250 -21.45 28.72 2.44
C ASP A 250 -21.60 27.20 2.64
N ALA A 251 -20.92 26.38 1.83
CA ALA A 251 -20.93 24.93 1.98
C ALA A 251 -20.25 24.47 3.28
N LEU A 252 -19.12 25.08 3.65
CA LEU A 252 -18.45 24.84 4.95
C LEU A 252 -19.27 25.36 6.14
N ALA A 253 -20.03 26.44 5.98
CA ALA A 253 -20.98 26.91 6.97
C ALA A 253 -22.17 25.95 7.11
N LEU A 254 -22.70 25.42 6.00
CA LEU A 254 -23.74 24.38 5.99
C LEU A 254 -23.27 23.10 6.67
N GLU A 255 -22.04 22.65 6.44
CA GLU A 255 -21.47 21.46 7.10
C GLU A 255 -21.41 21.62 8.63
N ARG A 256 -20.88 22.77 9.10
CA ARG A 256 -20.80 23.08 10.54
C ARG A 256 -22.20 23.14 11.19
N VAL A 257 -23.10 23.93 10.62
CA VAL A 257 -24.48 24.06 11.12
C VAL A 257 -25.23 22.72 11.06
N ALA A 258 -25.01 21.89 10.05
CA ALA A 258 -25.71 20.61 9.98
C ALA A 258 -25.17 19.55 10.96
N ARG A 259 -23.90 19.65 11.40
CA ARG A 259 -23.35 18.82 12.49
C ARG A 259 -23.82 19.25 13.89
N GLU A 260 -24.08 20.54 14.11
CA GLU A 260 -24.51 21.07 15.42
C GLU A 260 -25.98 20.75 15.78
N TYR A 261 -26.79 20.33 14.80
CA TYR A 261 -28.25 20.19 14.96
C TYR A 261 -28.71 18.75 14.72
N PRO A 262 -29.79 18.29 15.37
CA PRO A 262 -30.36 16.97 15.10
C PRO A 262 -30.71 16.81 13.62
N LEU A 263 -30.14 15.81 12.96
CA LEU A 263 -30.24 15.59 11.51
C LEU A 263 -31.69 15.62 10.97
N ARG A 264 -32.65 15.12 11.75
CA ARG A 264 -34.10 15.18 11.44
C ARG A 264 -34.65 16.60 11.25
N ALA A 265 -34.10 17.60 11.93
CA ALA A 265 -34.55 18.99 11.87
C ALA A 265 -33.92 19.75 10.69
N VAL A 266 -32.65 19.47 10.37
CA VAL A 266 -31.91 20.15 9.29
C VAL A 266 -32.09 19.48 7.92
N TYR A 267 -32.32 18.16 7.84
CA TYR A 267 -32.30 17.44 6.56
C TYR A 267 -33.24 18.03 5.51
N ALA A 268 -34.52 18.20 5.83
CA ALA A 268 -35.53 18.63 4.85
C ALA A 268 -35.34 20.10 4.39
N LYS A 269 -34.79 20.96 5.27
CA LYS A 269 -34.62 22.40 4.99
C LYS A 269 -33.24 22.76 4.41
N LEU A 270 -32.17 22.09 4.85
CA LEU A 270 -30.79 22.40 4.46
C LEU A 270 -30.18 21.35 3.53
N LEU A 271 -30.18 20.07 3.92
CA LEU A 271 -29.38 19.04 3.24
C LEU A 271 -30.03 18.52 1.96
N ALA A 272 -31.31 18.17 2.00
CA ALA A 272 -32.03 17.56 0.87
C ALA A 272 -32.01 18.42 -0.41
N PRO A 273 -32.11 19.76 -0.35
CA PRO A 273 -31.87 20.61 -1.53
C PRO A 273 -30.47 20.46 -2.13
N GLN A 274 -29.41 20.28 -1.31
CA GLN A 274 -28.03 20.15 -1.81
C GLN A 274 -27.74 18.81 -2.47
N LEU A 275 -28.56 17.78 -2.23
CA LEU A 275 -28.39 16.45 -2.83
C LEU A 275 -28.91 16.38 -4.27
N GLN A 276 -29.49 17.47 -4.79
CA GLN A 276 -30.00 17.54 -6.15
C GLN A 276 -28.86 17.78 -7.16
N ARG A 277 -29.01 17.26 -8.39
CA ARG A 277 -27.99 17.37 -9.45
C ARG A 277 -27.61 18.80 -9.84
N GLY A 278 -28.47 19.80 -9.55
CA GLY A 278 -28.22 21.21 -9.83
C GLY A 278 -27.59 22.01 -8.67
N ALA A 279 -27.33 21.38 -7.53
CA ALA A 279 -26.68 22.04 -6.39
C ALA A 279 -25.17 22.21 -6.62
N LEU A 280 -24.58 23.16 -5.88
CA LEU A 280 -23.13 23.43 -5.91
C LEU A 280 -22.34 22.15 -5.50
N PRO A 281 -21.29 21.73 -6.23
CA PRO A 281 -20.46 20.57 -5.89
C PRO A 281 -19.97 20.55 -4.44
N ALA A 282 -19.45 21.67 -3.92
CA ALA A 282 -19.00 21.76 -2.53
C ALA A 282 -20.15 21.56 -1.52
N ALA A 283 -21.37 21.99 -1.85
CA ALA A 283 -22.55 21.81 -1.01
C ALA A 283 -23.10 20.37 -1.05
N GLN A 284 -23.02 19.71 -2.20
CA GLN A 284 -23.24 18.26 -2.31
C GLN A 284 -22.26 17.51 -1.40
N ASP A 285 -20.96 17.82 -1.49
CA ASP A 285 -19.92 17.11 -0.74
C ASP A 285 -20.06 17.34 0.77
N ALA A 286 -20.34 18.59 1.19
CA ALA A 286 -20.69 18.92 2.57
C ALA A 286 -21.90 18.13 3.08
N ALA A 287 -22.99 18.08 2.31
CA ALA A 287 -24.20 17.35 2.69
C ALA A 287 -23.97 15.82 2.75
N MET A 288 -23.17 15.26 1.83
CA MET A 288 -22.80 13.85 1.84
C MET A 288 -21.89 13.51 3.03
N ARG A 289 -20.92 14.37 3.39
CA ARG A 289 -20.11 14.19 4.62
C ARG A 289 -20.98 14.16 5.87
N VAL A 290 -21.88 15.12 6.04
CA VAL A 290 -22.80 15.16 7.20
C VAL A 290 -23.65 13.90 7.31
N LEU A 291 -24.14 13.36 6.18
CA LEU A 291 -24.91 12.12 6.18
C LEU A 291 -24.05 10.88 6.49
N ALA A 292 -22.80 10.84 6.02
CA ALA A 292 -21.86 9.76 6.32
C ALA A 292 -21.44 9.76 7.80
N ASP A 293 -21.06 10.91 8.35
CA ASP A 293 -20.70 11.09 9.76
C ASP A 293 -21.83 10.65 10.70
N ALA A 294 -23.08 10.87 10.29
CA ALA A 294 -24.28 10.49 11.03
C ALA A 294 -24.71 9.02 10.80
N GLY A 295 -24.03 8.27 9.91
CA GLY A 295 -24.41 6.90 9.53
C GLY A 295 -25.81 6.79 8.92
N ASP A 296 -26.29 7.82 8.23
CA ASP A 296 -27.69 7.91 7.82
C ASP A 296 -27.94 7.27 6.44
N ALA A 297 -28.88 6.32 6.36
CA ALA A 297 -29.24 5.60 5.13
C ALA A 297 -29.63 6.50 3.93
N ARG A 298 -30.01 7.77 4.17
CA ARG A 298 -30.28 8.75 3.10
C ARG A 298 -29.00 9.15 2.34
N PHE A 299 -27.81 8.90 2.90
CA PHE A 299 -26.54 8.93 2.18
C PHE A 299 -26.63 8.04 0.93
N PHE A 300 -26.95 6.75 1.09
CA PHE A 300 -26.99 5.79 -0.02
C PHE A 300 -28.13 6.08 -1.01
N ALA A 301 -29.25 6.64 -0.54
CA ALA A 301 -30.32 7.09 -1.41
C ALA A 301 -29.90 8.24 -2.35
N ALA A 302 -29.01 9.13 -1.88
CA ALA A 302 -28.44 10.21 -2.69
C ALA A 302 -27.18 9.80 -3.48
N PHE A 303 -26.40 8.85 -2.95
CA PHE A 303 -25.08 8.44 -3.42
C PHE A 303 -25.03 8.21 -4.93
N GLU A 304 -25.90 7.34 -5.46
CA GLU A 304 -25.97 7.04 -6.89
C GLU A 304 -26.13 8.29 -7.77
N SER A 305 -26.91 9.27 -7.31
CA SER A 305 -27.26 10.46 -8.08
C SER A 305 -26.14 11.51 -8.11
N VAL A 306 -25.38 11.63 -7.01
CA VAL A 306 -24.24 12.54 -6.85
C VAL A 306 -23.00 11.92 -7.48
N TYR A 307 -22.72 10.64 -7.19
CA TYR A 307 -21.53 9.90 -7.63
C TYR A 307 -21.38 9.87 -9.16
N LEU A 308 -22.48 9.57 -9.89
CA LEU A 308 -22.45 9.49 -11.35
C LEU A 308 -22.16 10.85 -12.01
N GLY A 309 -22.47 11.97 -11.35
CA GLY A 309 -22.18 13.33 -11.82
C GLY A 309 -20.84 13.89 -11.33
N ALA A 310 -20.16 13.20 -10.42
CA ALA A 310 -18.91 13.65 -9.83
C ALA A 310 -17.68 13.36 -10.71
N ALA A 311 -16.66 14.22 -10.61
CA ALA A 311 -15.30 13.97 -11.08
C ALA A 311 -14.60 12.89 -10.23
N LEU A 312 -13.47 12.36 -10.69
CA LEU A 312 -12.87 11.16 -10.11
C LEU A 312 -12.39 11.37 -8.66
N GLU A 313 -11.86 12.54 -8.34
CA GLU A 313 -11.40 12.94 -7.01
C GLU A 313 -12.58 13.03 -6.03
N ARG A 314 -13.70 13.61 -6.50
CA ARG A 314 -14.96 13.64 -5.74
C ARG A 314 -15.55 12.24 -5.59
N ARG A 315 -15.45 11.36 -6.60
CA ARG A 315 -15.84 9.93 -6.48
C ARG A 315 -15.01 9.19 -5.44
N ALA A 316 -13.70 9.45 -5.37
CA ALA A 316 -12.82 8.88 -4.34
C ALA A 316 -13.30 9.29 -2.94
N ALA A 317 -13.49 10.60 -2.70
CA ALA A 317 -13.98 11.12 -1.43
C ALA A 317 -15.37 10.57 -1.05
N LEU A 318 -16.27 10.39 -2.03
CA LEU A 318 -17.58 9.76 -1.80
C LEU A 318 -17.46 8.27 -1.45
N LEU A 319 -16.54 7.52 -2.06
CA LEU A 319 -16.28 6.11 -1.73
C LEU A 319 -15.68 5.97 -0.34
N ASP A 320 -14.73 6.81 0.02
CA ASP A 320 -14.12 6.83 1.36
C ASP A 320 -15.19 7.21 2.43
N ALA A 321 -16.08 8.17 2.13
CA ALA A 321 -17.22 8.52 2.99
C ALA A 321 -18.30 7.42 3.05
N ALA A 322 -18.51 6.66 1.97
CA ALA A 322 -19.38 5.48 2.00
C ALA A 322 -18.80 4.37 2.90
N ALA A 323 -17.47 4.25 2.93
CA ALA A 323 -16.77 3.20 3.67
C ALA A 323 -16.63 3.47 5.18
N SER A 324 -16.78 4.72 5.62
CA SER A 324 -16.82 5.05 7.05
C SER A 324 -18.16 4.68 7.73
N ILE A 325 -19.23 4.51 6.93
CA ILE A 325 -20.55 4.08 7.41
C ILE A 325 -20.51 2.58 7.71
N ARG A 326 -20.67 2.22 8.99
CA ARG A 326 -20.63 0.83 9.49
C ARG A 326 -22.01 0.17 9.37
N ASP A 327 -22.45 -0.06 8.14
CA ASP A 327 -23.77 -0.61 7.79
C ASP A 327 -23.63 -1.64 6.65
N THR A 328 -24.51 -2.65 6.63
CA THR A 328 -24.58 -3.63 5.53
C THR A 328 -24.97 -2.95 4.21
N GLN A 329 -25.71 -1.84 4.24
CA GLN A 329 -25.99 -1.04 3.04
C GLN A 329 -24.70 -0.43 2.43
N ALA A 330 -23.70 -0.12 3.25
CA ALA A 330 -22.38 0.34 2.77
C ALA A 330 -21.66 -0.77 2.01
N LEU A 331 -21.59 -1.97 2.61
CA LEU A 331 -20.97 -3.15 2.01
C LEU A 331 -21.64 -3.51 0.67
N GLU A 332 -22.98 -3.51 0.61
CA GLU A 332 -23.72 -3.81 -0.61
C GLU A 332 -23.48 -2.77 -1.71
N THR A 333 -23.46 -1.48 -1.34
CA THR A 333 -23.22 -0.37 -2.29
C THR A 333 -21.80 -0.43 -2.85
N LEU A 334 -20.80 -0.61 -1.98
CA LEU A 334 -19.39 -0.68 -2.39
C LEU A 334 -19.10 -1.95 -3.20
N ALA A 335 -19.68 -3.11 -2.85
CA ALA A 335 -19.56 -4.35 -3.63
C ALA A 335 -20.17 -4.21 -5.04
N LYS A 336 -21.30 -3.50 -5.18
CA LYS A 336 -21.87 -3.14 -6.49
C LYS A 336 -20.88 -2.28 -7.30
N ARG A 337 -20.21 -1.32 -6.65
CA ARG A 337 -19.21 -0.44 -7.30
C ARG A 337 -17.96 -1.17 -7.76
N VAL A 338 -17.34 -2.01 -6.92
CA VAL A 338 -16.20 -2.87 -7.30
C VAL A 338 -16.49 -3.66 -8.59
N ARG A 339 -17.70 -4.23 -8.68
CA ARG A 339 -18.13 -5.02 -9.85
C ARG A 339 -18.33 -4.17 -11.11
N SER A 340 -18.90 -2.97 -10.98
CA SER A 340 -19.22 -2.10 -12.14
C SER A 340 -18.04 -1.26 -12.64
N ALA A 341 -17.17 -0.80 -11.73
CA ALA A 341 -16.10 0.14 -12.02
C ALA A 341 -14.96 -0.49 -12.85
N ARG A 342 -14.15 0.36 -13.49
CA ARG A 342 -13.04 -0.01 -14.37
C ARG A 342 -11.87 0.95 -14.18
N GLY A 343 -10.64 0.50 -14.45
CA GLY A 343 -9.42 1.28 -14.23
C GLY A 343 -9.31 1.80 -12.79
N LEU A 344 -8.79 3.01 -12.62
CA LEU A 344 -8.58 3.66 -11.33
C LEU A 344 -9.86 3.77 -10.46
N GLU A 345 -11.06 3.92 -11.06
CA GLU A 345 -12.32 3.91 -10.28
C GLU A 345 -12.55 2.55 -9.60
N ARG A 346 -12.11 1.44 -10.22
CA ARG A 346 -12.21 0.10 -9.61
C ARG A 346 -11.30 0.00 -8.40
N GLU A 347 -10.06 0.47 -8.50
CA GLU A 347 -9.08 0.39 -7.40
C GLU A 347 -9.53 1.22 -6.19
N LEU A 348 -10.10 2.41 -6.43
CA LEU A 348 -10.72 3.22 -5.38
C LEU A 348 -11.91 2.51 -4.71
N ALA A 349 -12.80 1.90 -5.51
CA ALA A 349 -13.94 1.16 -4.98
C ALA A 349 -13.50 -0.12 -4.22
N GLU A 350 -12.44 -0.77 -4.68
CA GLU A 350 -11.82 -1.93 -4.05
C GLU A 350 -11.23 -1.57 -2.67
N ARG A 351 -10.44 -0.49 -2.61
CA ARG A 351 -9.89 0.05 -1.35
C ARG A 351 -11.00 0.43 -0.36
N ALA A 352 -12.02 1.15 -0.82
CA ALA A 352 -13.16 1.55 -0.01
C ALA A 352 -13.96 0.34 0.51
N PHE A 353 -14.22 -0.67 -0.34
CA PHE A 353 -14.88 -1.91 0.09
C PHE A 353 -14.08 -2.63 1.17
N LEU A 354 -12.75 -2.75 1.03
CA LEU A 354 -11.90 -3.38 2.04
C LEU A 354 -11.90 -2.61 3.38
N HIS A 355 -11.91 -1.27 3.34
CA HIS A 355 -12.03 -0.44 4.55
C HIS A 355 -13.38 -0.65 5.25
N ALA A 356 -14.48 -0.63 4.49
CA ALA A 356 -15.82 -0.87 5.00
C ALA A 356 -15.94 -2.28 5.61
N ALA A 357 -15.47 -3.30 4.90
CA ALA A 357 -15.50 -4.70 5.35
C ALA A 357 -14.72 -4.89 6.66
N ARG A 358 -13.52 -4.31 6.78
CA ARG A 358 -12.74 -4.35 8.04
C ARG A 358 -13.40 -3.59 9.19
N SER A 359 -14.22 -2.59 8.89
CA SER A 359 -14.95 -1.79 9.89
C SER A 359 -16.30 -2.41 10.31
N ALA A 360 -16.78 -3.40 9.55
CA ALA A 360 -18.03 -4.11 9.75
C ALA A 360 -17.87 -5.26 10.76
N SER A 361 -17.45 -4.91 11.98
CA SER A 361 -17.19 -5.85 13.08
C SER A 361 -18.42 -6.17 13.95
N ASP A 362 -19.57 -5.59 13.64
CA ASP A 362 -20.84 -5.88 14.29
C ASP A 362 -21.46 -7.19 13.76
N LEU A 363 -22.49 -7.69 14.43
CA LEU A 363 -23.12 -8.97 14.09
C LEU A 363 -23.74 -8.95 12.68
N GLU A 364 -24.32 -7.82 12.25
CA GLU A 364 -24.99 -7.72 10.96
C GLU A 364 -23.97 -7.62 9.81
N GLY A 365 -22.96 -6.74 9.96
CA GLY A 365 -21.83 -6.64 9.04
C GLY A 365 -21.09 -7.97 8.87
N ARG A 366 -20.79 -8.66 9.98
CA ARG A 366 -20.13 -9.97 9.95
C ARG A 366 -20.97 -11.05 9.28
N ALA A 367 -22.28 -11.10 9.55
CA ALA A 367 -23.21 -12.01 8.86
C ALA A 367 -23.26 -11.72 7.35
N TRP A 368 -23.31 -10.44 6.95
CA TRP A 368 -23.26 -10.04 5.55
C TRP A 368 -21.98 -10.52 4.87
N LEU A 369 -20.82 -10.38 5.52
CA LEU A 369 -19.53 -10.84 4.98
C LEU A 369 -19.54 -12.35 4.73
N LEU A 370 -20.03 -13.15 5.70
CA LEU A 370 -20.06 -14.62 5.63
C LEU A 370 -21.02 -15.19 4.56
N ASP A 371 -22.20 -14.59 4.41
CA ASP A 371 -23.24 -15.12 3.51
C ASP A 371 -23.29 -14.42 2.15
N THR A 372 -23.16 -13.10 2.11
CA THR A 372 -23.20 -12.32 0.86
C THR A 372 -21.79 -12.06 0.32
N GLY A 373 -20.87 -11.63 1.17
CA GLY A 373 -19.49 -11.29 0.80
C GLY A 373 -18.73 -12.49 0.22
N LEU A 374 -18.70 -13.62 0.93
CA LEU A 374 -18.06 -14.85 0.45
C LEU A 374 -18.78 -15.49 -0.76
N ALA A 375 -20.08 -15.25 -0.95
CA ALA A 375 -20.82 -15.75 -2.11
C ALA A 375 -20.83 -14.78 -3.31
N HIS A 376 -20.18 -13.62 -3.20
CA HIS A 376 -20.28 -12.56 -4.19
C HIS A 376 -19.65 -12.95 -5.54
N ARG A 377 -20.19 -12.43 -6.65
CA ARG A 377 -19.74 -12.80 -8.01
C ARG A 377 -18.33 -12.30 -8.35
N ASP A 378 -17.99 -11.10 -7.89
CA ASP A 378 -16.64 -10.53 -8.08
C ASP A 378 -15.67 -11.11 -7.05
N SER A 379 -14.52 -11.63 -7.49
CA SER A 379 -13.54 -12.30 -6.64
C SER A 379 -12.81 -11.36 -5.70
N TYR A 380 -12.68 -10.07 -6.03
CA TYR A 380 -12.12 -9.10 -5.09
C TYR A 380 -13.00 -9.01 -3.83
N VAL A 381 -14.33 -8.93 -4.00
CA VAL A 381 -15.26 -8.83 -2.87
C VAL A 381 -15.18 -10.08 -1.99
N ARG A 382 -15.09 -11.28 -2.58
CA ARG A 382 -14.88 -12.53 -1.81
C ARG A 382 -13.55 -12.50 -1.03
N ARG A 383 -12.46 -12.07 -1.68
CA ARG A 383 -11.12 -11.95 -1.09
C ARG A 383 -11.06 -10.93 0.05
N ALA A 384 -11.61 -9.73 -0.17
CA ALA A 384 -11.68 -8.68 0.83
C ALA A 384 -12.60 -9.06 2.00
N SER A 385 -13.67 -9.82 1.76
CA SER A 385 -14.51 -10.38 2.82
C SER A 385 -13.74 -11.40 3.67
N LEU A 386 -12.95 -12.30 3.06
CA LEU A 386 -12.03 -13.18 3.80
C LEU A 386 -11.02 -12.39 4.65
N LEU A 387 -10.39 -11.37 4.07
CA LEU A 387 -9.41 -10.52 4.78
C LEU A 387 -10.02 -9.72 5.92
N ALA A 388 -11.30 -9.34 5.82
CA ALA A 388 -12.03 -8.59 6.84
C ALA A 388 -12.52 -9.48 8.00
N LEU A 389 -12.95 -10.71 7.72
CA LEU A 389 -13.28 -11.70 8.76
C LEU A 389 -12.06 -12.10 9.61
N GLY A 390 -10.86 -11.97 9.04
CA GLY A 390 -9.59 -12.03 9.77
C GLY A 390 -9.17 -13.43 10.19
N GLN A 391 -8.35 -13.49 11.24
CA GLN A 391 -7.91 -14.74 11.91
C GLN A 391 -8.75 -15.06 13.16
N GLU A 392 -9.87 -14.37 13.36
CA GLU A 392 -10.77 -14.54 14.49
C GLU A 392 -12.10 -15.12 14.00
N LEU A 393 -12.06 -16.25 13.28
CA LEU A 393 -13.26 -17.02 12.93
C LEU A 393 -13.69 -17.94 14.06
N GLU A 394 -14.97 -17.88 14.40
CA GLU A 394 -15.62 -18.86 15.26
C GLU A 394 -15.75 -20.22 14.54
N PRO A 395 -15.76 -21.36 15.25
CA PRO A 395 -15.81 -22.69 14.64
C PRO A 395 -17.01 -22.91 13.68
N VAL A 396 -18.12 -22.21 13.91
CA VAL A 396 -19.31 -22.26 13.05
C VAL A 396 -19.07 -21.55 11.70
N GLU A 397 -18.27 -20.49 11.69
CA GLU A 397 -17.96 -19.65 10.53
C GLU A 397 -16.92 -20.29 9.61
N ILE A 398 -16.06 -21.17 10.16
CA ILE A 398 -15.17 -22.02 9.37
C ILE A 398 -15.98 -22.80 8.31
N SER A 399 -17.19 -23.25 8.65
CA SER A 399 -18.06 -23.96 7.70
C SER A 399 -18.47 -23.10 6.49
N ALA A 400 -18.60 -21.79 6.66
CA ALA A 400 -18.94 -20.84 5.61
C ALA A 400 -17.76 -20.60 4.65
N ILE A 401 -16.54 -20.41 5.18
CA ILE A 401 -15.32 -20.22 4.36
C ILE A 401 -14.88 -21.50 3.64
N LEU A 402 -15.16 -22.69 4.20
CA LEU A 402 -14.84 -23.98 3.55
C LEU A 402 -15.52 -24.14 2.18
N ARG A 403 -16.62 -23.42 1.92
CA ARG A 403 -17.27 -23.36 0.59
C ARG A 403 -16.34 -22.83 -0.49
N LEU A 404 -15.39 -21.96 -0.14
CA LEU A 404 -14.43 -21.33 -1.04
C LEU A 404 -13.28 -22.24 -1.46
N THR A 405 -13.12 -23.43 -0.86
CA THR A 405 -12.15 -24.44 -1.33
C THR A 405 -12.37 -24.89 -2.78
N ARG A 406 -13.54 -24.56 -3.35
CA ARG A 406 -13.95 -24.82 -4.73
C ARG A 406 -14.03 -23.55 -5.58
N ASP A 407 -13.49 -22.43 -5.10
CA ASP A 407 -13.44 -21.19 -5.88
C ASP A 407 -12.58 -21.39 -7.14
N SER A 408 -13.00 -20.77 -8.24
CA SER A 408 -12.27 -20.79 -9.51
C SER A 408 -11.11 -19.78 -9.53
N ASP A 409 -11.15 -18.78 -8.66
CA ASP A 409 -10.16 -17.71 -8.59
C ASP A 409 -9.00 -18.11 -7.65
N PRO A 410 -7.76 -18.21 -8.16
CA PRO A 410 -6.62 -18.65 -7.36
C PRO A 410 -6.23 -17.66 -6.25
N GLU A 411 -6.52 -16.37 -6.39
CA GLU A 411 -6.18 -15.36 -5.38
C GLU A 411 -7.14 -15.41 -4.19
N VAL A 412 -8.39 -15.82 -4.41
CA VAL A 412 -9.32 -16.17 -3.32
C VAL A 412 -8.80 -17.42 -2.57
N LEU A 413 -8.37 -18.45 -3.30
CA LEU A 413 -7.80 -19.67 -2.68
C LEU A 413 -6.53 -19.38 -1.88
N ARG A 414 -5.61 -18.57 -2.42
CA ARG A 414 -4.37 -18.17 -1.72
C ARG A 414 -4.62 -17.30 -0.49
N THR A 415 -5.73 -16.56 -0.47
CA THR A 415 -6.19 -15.81 0.72
C THR A 415 -6.89 -16.72 1.73
N LEU A 416 -7.61 -17.76 1.28
CA LEU A 416 -8.26 -18.75 2.13
C LEU A 416 -7.25 -19.64 2.88
N ILE A 417 -6.17 -20.04 2.22
CA ILE A 417 -5.15 -20.95 2.77
C ILE A 417 -4.58 -20.52 4.13
N PRO A 418 -4.08 -19.28 4.35
CA PRO A 418 -3.57 -18.86 5.65
C PRO A 418 -4.66 -18.81 6.72
N VAL A 419 -5.90 -18.49 6.35
CA VAL A 419 -7.06 -18.52 7.28
C VAL A 419 -7.34 -19.96 7.73
N LEU A 420 -7.39 -20.93 6.81
CA LEU A 420 -7.54 -22.35 7.16
C LEU A 420 -6.37 -22.87 8.00
N ALA A 421 -5.15 -22.38 7.78
CA ALA A 421 -3.97 -22.75 8.54
C ALA A 421 -3.98 -22.20 9.98
N ALA A 422 -4.53 -20.99 10.17
CA ALA A 422 -4.70 -20.36 11.48
C ALA A 422 -5.81 -21.02 12.34
N HIS A 423 -6.80 -21.66 11.70
CA HIS A 423 -7.91 -22.33 12.37
C HIS A 423 -7.82 -23.87 12.29
N PRO A 424 -6.99 -24.52 13.14
CA PRO A 424 -6.74 -25.95 13.06
C PRO A 424 -7.98 -26.78 13.38
N SER A 425 -8.51 -27.47 12.37
CA SER A 425 -9.57 -28.47 12.52
C SER A 425 -9.38 -29.64 11.54
N ASP A 426 -10.09 -30.73 11.76
CA ASP A 426 -10.14 -31.85 10.79
C ASP A 426 -10.64 -31.40 9.41
N ALA A 427 -11.61 -30.48 9.38
CA ALA A 427 -12.17 -29.95 8.14
C ALA A 427 -11.18 -29.02 7.42
N SER A 428 -10.52 -28.11 8.15
CA SER A 428 -9.44 -27.25 7.63
C SER A 428 -8.27 -28.08 7.10
N SER A 429 -7.88 -29.14 7.83
CA SER A 429 -6.81 -30.06 7.42
C SER A 429 -7.12 -30.75 6.11
N ARG A 430 -8.35 -31.29 5.96
CA ARG A 430 -8.79 -31.97 4.73
C ARG A 430 -8.90 -31.00 3.56
N ALA A 431 -9.45 -29.80 3.80
CA ALA A 431 -9.51 -28.74 2.79
C ALA A 431 -8.12 -28.34 2.27
N LEU A 432 -7.15 -28.17 3.16
CA LEU A 432 -5.76 -27.89 2.76
C LEU A 432 -5.13 -29.09 2.03
N GLN A 433 -5.39 -30.32 2.44
CA GLN A 433 -4.96 -31.52 1.71
C GLN A 433 -5.56 -31.62 0.29
N ASP A 434 -6.85 -31.33 0.14
CA ASP A 434 -7.53 -31.29 -1.16
C ASP A 434 -6.93 -30.19 -2.07
N LEU A 435 -6.61 -29.01 -1.49
CA LEU A 435 -5.98 -27.90 -2.21
C LEU A 435 -4.53 -28.18 -2.64
N VAL A 436 -3.81 -29.11 -2.00
CA VAL A 436 -2.50 -29.59 -2.50
C VAL A 436 -2.65 -30.34 -3.84
N GLY A 437 -3.85 -30.85 -4.16
CA GLY A 437 -4.19 -31.39 -5.48
C GLY A 437 -4.66 -30.36 -6.52
N HIS A 438 -4.69 -29.06 -6.18
CA HIS A 438 -5.25 -28.03 -7.04
C HIS A 438 -4.44 -27.85 -8.35
N ARG A 439 -5.08 -27.47 -9.46
CA ARG A 439 -4.44 -27.37 -10.79
C ARG A 439 -3.44 -26.22 -10.94
N ARG A 440 -3.41 -25.27 -10.00
CA ARG A 440 -2.47 -24.15 -9.99
C ARG A 440 -1.32 -24.47 -9.02
N PRO A 441 -0.07 -24.52 -9.49
CA PRO A 441 1.08 -24.91 -8.66
C PRO A 441 1.29 -23.98 -7.46
N GLU A 442 0.97 -22.70 -7.57
CA GLU A 442 1.08 -21.71 -6.51
C GLU A 442 0.11 -22.03 -5.36
N VAL A 443 -1.17 -22.25 -5.69
CA VAL A 443 -2.22 -22.64 -4.72
C VAL A 443 -1.85 -23.95 -4.02
N ALA A 444 -1.38 -24.95 -4.78
CA ALA A 444 -1.04 -26.25 -4.23
C ALA A 444 0.19 -26.21 -3.31
N ALA A 445 1.19 -25.38 -3.64
CA ALA A 445 2.37 -25.15 -2.80
C ALA A 445 2.01 -24.37 -1.53
N ASP A 446 1.21 -23.32 -1.64
CA ASP A 446 0.74 -22.53 -0.50
C ASP A 446 -0.14 -23.39 0.43
N ALA A 447 -0.99 -24.27 -0.11
CA ALA A 447 -1.79 -25.21 0.67
C ALA A 447 -0.93 -26.21 1.47
N LEU A 448 0.18 -26.70 0.89
CA LEU A 448 1.13 -27.55 1.61
C LEU A 448 1.82 -26.78 2.75
N ARG A 449 2.21 -25.52 2.52
CA ARG A 449 2.76 -24.64 3.56
C ARG A 449 1.75 -24.39 4.69
N GLY A 450 0.50 -24.13 4.34
CA GLY A 450 -0.61 -23.97 5.29
C GLY A 450 -0.83 -25.22 6.14
N LEU A 451 -0.93 -26.40 5.51
CA LEU A 451 -1.08 -27.69 6.20
C LEU A 451 0.11 -27.99 7.13
N TRP A 452 1.33 -27.63 6.71
CA TRP A 452 2.53 -27.77 7.52
C TRP A 452 2.52 -26.84 8.74
N ALA A 453 2.16 -25.57 8.57
CA ALA A 453 2.03 -24.61 9.66
C ALA A 453 0.98 -25.06 10.68
N GLN A 454 -0.23 -25.38 10.20
CA GLN A 454 -1.36 -25.84 11.01
C GLN A 454 -1.02 -27.04 11.90
N ARG A 455 -0.23 -28.00 11.38
CA ARG A 455 0.14 -29.23 12.09
C ARG A 455 1.57 -29.21 12.64
N SER A 456 2.22 -28.04 12.70
CA SER A 456 3.61 -27.86 13.15
C SER A 456 4.62 -28.85 12.54
N GLY A 457 4.37 -29.29 11.30
CA GLY A 457 5.14 -30.34 10.63
C GLY A 457 5.18 -31.67 11.41
N ASP A 458 4.04 -32.22 11.83
CA ASP A 458 3.97 -33.53 12.48
C ASP A 458 4.39 -34.71 11.56
N SER A 459 4.44 -35.92 12.12
CA SER A 459 4.85 -37.14 11.39
C SER A 459 3.95 -37.48 10.20
N GLY A 460 2.68 -37.10 10.23
CA GLY A 460 1.73 -37.26 9.14
C GLY A 460 2.07 -36.31 7.98
N VAL A 461 2.18 -35.01 8.25
CA VAL A 461 2.50 -34.02 7.21
C VAL A 461 3.91 -34.20 6.65
N ARG A 462 4.90 -34.59 7.47
CA ARG A 462 6.23 -35.00 6.98
C ARG A 462 6.16 -36.17 6.03
N SER A 463 5.33 -37.17 6.31
CA SER A 463 5.19 -38.35 5.45
C SER A 463 4.46 -38.02 4.15
N PHE A 464 3.44 -37.16 4.21
CA PHE A 464 2.76 -36.60 3.05
C PHE A 464 3.73 -35.80 2.15
N ALA A 465 4.48 -34.84 2.72
CA ALA A 465 5.46 -34.04 1.99
C ALA A 465 6.58 -34.90 1.35
N ARG A 466 7.03 -35.97 2.03
CA ARG A 466 7.96 -36.94 1.43
C ARG A 466 7.34 -37.69 0.25
N GLY A 467 6.06 -38.04 0.34
CA GLY A 467 5.30 -38.64 -0.78
C GLY A 467 5.27 -37.72 -2.00
N VAL A 468 4.99 -36.43 -1.80
CA VAL A 468 5.02 -35.40 -2.87
C VAL A 468 6.38 -35.33 -3.58
N ILE A 469 7.51 -35.41 -2.85
CA ILE A 469 8.88 -35.38 -3.42
C ILE A 469 9.21 -36.65 -4.25
N VAL A 470 8.49 -37.75 -4.04
CA VAL A 470 8.73 -39.01 -4.74
C VAL A 470 7.79 -39.18 -5.94
N GLY A 471 6.56 -38.68 -5.85
CA GLY A 471 5.58 -38.76 -6.94
C GLY A 471 5.85 -37.78 -8.08
N GLU A 472 5.40 -38.14 -9.28
CA GLU A 472 5.24 -37.19 -10.38
C GLU A 472 4.14 -36.19 -10.00
N GLY A 473 4.49 -34.92 -9.86
CA GLY A 473 3.62 -33.89 -9.32
C GLY A 473 4.04 -32.50 -9.74
N GLN A 474 3.28 -31.50 -9.31
CA GLN A 474 3.56 -30.10 -9.66
C GLN A 474 4.84 -29.62 -8.97
N TRP A 475 5.74 -29.02 -9.75
CA TRP A 475 7.06 -28.57 -9.32
C TRP A 475 7.04 -27.71 -8.07
N ALA A 476 6.04 -26.82 -7.92
CA ALA A 476 5.97 -25.90 -6.78
C ALA A 476 5.67 -26.62 -5.46
N VAL A 477 4.89 -27.70 -5.52
CA VAL A 477 4.56 -28.51 -4.35
C VAL A 477 5.76 -29.37 -3.95
N GLN A 478 6.51 -29.90 -4.94
CA GLN A 478 7.78 -30.59 -4.71
C GLN A 478 8.83 -29.63 -4.12
N GLN A 479 8.96 -28.42 -4.66
CA GLN A 479 9.83 -27.37 -4.14
C GLN A 479 9.45 -27.01 -2.69
N ALA A 480 8.18 -26.71 -2.43
CA ALA A 480 7.70 -26.39 -1.07
C ALA A 480 7.95 -27.55 -0.10
N ALA A 481 7.73 -28.81 -0.52
CA ALA A 481 8.05 -29.98 0.29
C ALA A 481 9.55 -30.07 0.62
N ILE A 482 10.44 -29.81 -0.35
CA ILE A 482 11.89 -29.78 -0.15
C ILE A 482 12.26 -28.68 0.87
N GLU A 483 11.74 -27.46 0.69
CA GLU A 483 11.96 -26.30 1.56
C GLU A 483 11.48 -26.55 3.01
N LEU A 484 10.32 -27.20 3.19
CA LEU A 484 9.75 -27.51 4.50
C LEU A 484 10.52 -28.63 5.22
N LEU A 485 10.88 -29.71 4.51
CA LEU A 485 11.65 -30.83 5.06
C LEU A 485 13.14 -30.47 5.26
N ALA A 486 13.63 -29.38 4.65
CA ALA A 486 15.01 -28.91 4.79
C ALA A 486 15.45 -28.68 6.24
N ARG A 487 14.51 -28.26 7.11
CA ARG A 487 14.78 -27.86 8.51
C ARG A 487 15.19 -29.00 9.45
N ASP A 488 15.03 -30.27 9.06
CA ASP A 488 15.44 -31.44 9.87
C ASP A 488 15.97 -32.54 8.95
N GLU A 489 17.28 -32.79 9.03
CA GLU A 489 18.04 -33.62 8.10
C GLU A 489 17.50 -35.05 7.97
N ARG A 490 16.92 -35.59 9.05
CA ARG A 490 16.32 -36.92 9.08
C ARG A 490 15.13 -37.08 8.13
N ASN A 491 14.52 -35.97 7.70
CA ASN A 491 13.39 -35.99 6.79
C ASN A 491 13.79 -35.98 5.31
N LEU A 492 15.00 -35.50 4.98
CA LEU A 492 15.46 -35.36 3.61
C LEU A 492 16.99 -35.57 3.54
N PRO A 493 17.46 -36.83 3.35
CA PRO A 493 18.88 -37.15 3.37
C PRO A 493 19.69 -36.45 2.26
N PRO A 494 20.97 -36.07 2.51
CA PRO A 494 21.81 -35.41 1.50
C PRO A 494 21.91 -36.17 0.17
N GLN A 495 21.92 -37.50 0.20
CA GLN A 495 21.94 -38.32 -1.02
C GLN A 495 20.68 -38.13 -1.90
N ARG A 496 19.49 -38.02 -1.30
CA ARG A 496 18.24 -37.76 -2.03
C ARG A 496 18.19 -36.33 -2.57
N LEU A 497 18.71 -35.36 -1.80
CA LEU A 497 18.88 -33.99 -2.27
C LEU A 497 19.83 -33.91 -3.47
N ARG A 498 20.99 -34.58 -3.41
CA ARG A 498 21.94 -34.64 -4.54
C ARG A 498 21.31 -35.31 -5.76
N GLN A 499 20.52 -36.38 -5.57
CA GLN A 499 19.75 -36.98 -6.67
C GLN A 499 18.78 -35.98 -7.29
N LEU A 500 17.94 -35.29 -6.50
CA LEU A 500 16.97 -34.31 -7.01
C LEU A 500 17.65 -33.13 -7.72
N ALA A 501 18.77 -32.63 -7.18
CA ALA A 501 19.57 -31.56 -7.77
C ALA A 501 20.08 -31.87 -9.17
N VAL A 502 20.35 -33.13 -9.50
CA VAL A 502 20.84 -33.55 -10.82
C VAL A 502 19.70 -34.08 -11.70
N SER A 503 18.82 -34.94 -11.17
CA SER A 503 17.89 -35.74 -11.97
C SER A 503 16.42 -35.29 -11.96
N SER A 504 16.04 -34.26 -11.21
CA SER A 504 14.64 -33.75 -11.24
C SER A 504 14.30 -33.20 -12.64
N ALA A 505 13.25 -33.68 -13.30
CA ALA A 505 12.88 -33.18 -14.63
C ALA A 505 12.67 -31.65 -14.65
N ASP A 506 12.11 -31.10 -13.57
CA ASP A 506 11.97 -29.65 -13.37
C ASP A 506 13.20 -29.04 -12.67
N TRP A 507 13.75 -27.97 -13.27
CA TRP A 507 14.95 -27.26 -12.81
C TRP A 507 14.74 -26.47 -11.51
N ARG A 508 13.51 -26.08 -11.17
CA ARG A 508 13.17 -25.31 -9.95
C ARG A 508 13.26 -26.22 -8.73
N VAL A 509 12.82 -27.46 -8.88
CA VAL A 509 12.95 -28.54 -7.89
C VAL A 509 14.43 -28.92 -7.70
N ALA A 510 15.20 -29.01 -8.79
CA ALA A 510 16.65 -29.20 -8.74
C ALA A 510 17.39 -28.04 -8.04
N ARG A 511 17.00 -26.79 -8.34
CA ARG A 511 17.51 -25.56 -7.69
C ARG A 511 17.17 -25.53 -6.21
N ALA A 512 15.95 -25.91 -5.83
CA ALA A 512 15.52 -26.00 -4.43
C ALA A 512 16.35 -27.03 -3.66
N ALA A 513 16.53 -28.23 -4.22
CA ALA A 513 17.39 -29.26 -3.62
C ALA A 513 18.85 -28.78 -3.48
N THR A 514 19.38 -28.09 -4.49
CA THR A 514 20.74 -27.52 -4.47
C THR A 514 20.90 -26.43 -3.41
N ARG A 515 19.91 -25.53 -3.29
CA ARG A 515 19.88 -24.50 -2.23
C ARG A 515 19.88 -25.12 -0.83
N VAL A 516 19.12 -26.19 -0.61
CA VAL A 516 19.07 -26.89 0.68
C VAL A 516 20.40 -27.59 1.02
N LEU A 517 21.11 -28.14 0.03
CA LEU A 517 22.48 -28.66 0.24
C LEU A 517 23.42 -27.53 0.68
N ILE A 518 23.49 -26.45 -0.08
CA ILE A 518 24.36 -25.30 0.22
C ILE A 518 24.04 -24.72 1.61
N ALA A 519 22.77 -24.60 1.98
CA ALA A 519 22.33 -24.12 3.30
C ALA A 519 22.73 -25.06 4.46
N ARG A 520 23.02 -26.34 4.19
CA ARG A 520 23.56 -27.31 5.16
C ARG A 520 25.09 -27.38 5.15
N GLY A 521 25.77 -26.52 4.39
CA GLY A 521 27.22 -26.56 4.21
C GLY A 521 27.72 -27.67 3.27
N GLU A 522 26.80 -28.36 2.58
CA GLU A 522 27.12 -29.36 1.57
C GLU A 522 27.46 -28.68 0.22
N GLN A 523 28.41 -29.24 -0.52
CA GLN A 523 28.70 -28.79 -1.88
C GLN A 523 27.56 -29.18 -2.82
N ALA A 524 27.24 -28.31 -3.77
CA ALA A 524 26.35 -28.65 -4.88
C ALA A 524 26.98 -29.79 -5.71
N PRO A 525 26.22 -30.84 -6.09
CA PRO A 525 26.76 -31.92 -6.89
C PRO A 525 27.11 -31.42 -8.30
N GLU A 526 28.10 -32.05 -8.91
CA GLU A 526 28.40 -31.83 -10.33
C GLU A 526 27.17 -32.18 -11.18
N GLY A 527 26.83 -31.32 -12.14
CA GLY A 527 25.58 -31.42 -12.92
C GLY A 527 24.32 -30.95 -12.19
N ALA A 528 24.43 -30.27 -11.05
CA ALA A 528 23.29 -29.62 -10.39
C ALA A 528 22.62 -28.57 -11.28
N ARG A 529 21.31 -28.70 -11.53
CA ARG A 529 20.53 -27.75 -12.34
C ARG A 529 19.96 -26.65 -11.45
N THR A 530 20.63 -25.50 -11.45
CA THR A 530 20.27 -24.30 -10.65
C THR A 530 19.57 -23.20 -11.46
N ALA A 531 19.51 -23.38 -12.77
CA ALA A 531 18.87 -22.55 -13.78
C ALA A 531 18.23 -23.48 -14.84
N PRO A 532 17.29 -23.01 -15.69
CA PRO A 532 16.80 -23.80 -16.81
C PRO A 532 17.95 -24.17 -17.76
N GLU A 533 17.91 -25.39 -18.32
CA GLU A 533 18.95 -25.90 -19.24
C GLU A 533 19.05 -25.08 -20.54
N GLN A 534 17.94 -24.45 -20.92
CA GLN A 534 17.83 -23.56 -22.06
C GLN A 534 17.20 -22.26 -21.56
N GLY A 535 18.02 -21.23 -21.40
CA GLY A 535 17.52 -19.89 -21.06
C GLY A 535 16.69 -19.35 -22.22
N GLN A 536 15.37 -19.36 -22.10
CA GLN A 536 14.51 -18.73 -23.11
C GLN A 536 14.50 -17.22 -22.88
N THR A 537 15.12 -16.48 -23.79
CA THR A 537 14.89 -15.03 -23.90
C THR A 537 13.53 -14.83 -24.55
N LEU A 538 12.56 -14.38 -23.76
CA LEU A 538 11.24 -13.99 -24.22
C LEU A 538 11.37 -12.57 -24.80
N VAL A 539 11.02 -12.37 -26.06
CA VAL A 539 11.08 -11.02 -26.67
C VAL A 539 9.65 -10.56 -26.88
N VAL A 540 9.29 -9.41 -26.31
CA VAL A 540 7.99 -8.76 -26.46
C VAL A 540 8.21 -7.48 -27.27
N ILE A 541 7.67 -7.37 -28.48
CA ILE A 541 7.77 -6.15 -29.29
C ILE A 541 6.45 -5.39 -29.21
N ALA A 542 6.48 -4.13 -28.79
CA ALA A 542 5.37 -3.17 -28.82
C ALA A 542 5.66 -2.11 -29.89
N LEU A 543 4.76 -2.02 -30.88
CA LEU A 543 4.94 -1.21 -32.09
C LEU A 543 4.02 0.02 -32.12
N ASP A 544 4.45 1.11 -32.75
CA ASP A 544 3.59 2.27 -32.97
C ASP A 544 2.35 1.91 -33.82
N ARG A 545 1.22 2.41 -33.34
CA ARG A 545 -0.09 2.27 -33.96
C ARG A 545 -0.22 3.13 -35.22
N GLU A 546 0.31 4.35 -35.23
CA GLU A 546 0.11 5.28 -36.35
C GLU A 546 0.89 4.81 -37.59
N ALA A 547 2.15 4.43 -37.44
CA ALA A 547 3.01 3.91 -38.50
C ALA A 547 2.52 2.56 -39.08
N ILE A 548 2.02 1.62 -38.24
CA ILE A 548 1.37 0.39 -38.72
C ILE A 548 0.07 0.70 -39.47
N ALA A 549 -0.75 1.62 -38.98
CA ALA A 549 -2.03 1.97 -39.61
C ALA A 549 -1.86 2.67 -40.96
N ALA A 550 -0.74 3.38 -41.17
CA ALA A 550 -0.34 3.93 -42.45
C ALA A 550 0.08 2.85 -43.48
N GLY A 551 0.27 1.60 -43.04
CA GLY A 551 0.75 0.49 -43.87
C GLY A 551 2.21 0.65 -44.28
N ASP A 552 2.99 1.46 -43.55
CA ASP A 552 4.38 1.75 -43.89
C ASP A 552 5.27 0.50 -43.69
N PRO A 553 5.86 -0.06 -44.77
CA PRO A 553 6.75 -1.21 -44.63
C PRO A 553 7.98 -0.91 -43.77
N THR A 554 8.43 0.35 -43.72
CA THR A 554 9.61 0.77 -42.95
C THR A 554 9.37 0.78 -41.45
N ALA A 555 8.11 0.89 -41.00
CA ALA A 555 7.73 0.76 -39.60
C ALA A 555 7.76 -0.69 -39.08
N VAL A 556 7.66 -1.68 -39.96
CA VAL A 556 7.60 -3.10 -39.58
C VAL A 556 8.85 -3.88 -40.00
N ALA A 557 9.57 -3.42 -41.04
CA ALA A 557 10.76 -4.08 -41.56
C ALA A 557 11.91 -4.24 -40.53
N PRO A 558 12.28 -3.25 -39.69
CA PRO A 558 13.32 -3.42 -38.67
C PRO A 558 12.97 -4.53 -37.67
N TRP A 559 11.69 -4.70 -37.37
CA TRP A 559 11.19 -5.69 -36.42
C TRP A 559 11.04 -7.08 -37.03
N LEU A 560 10.73 -7.18 -38.33
CA LEU A 560 10.82 -8.43 -39.08
C LEU A 560 12.28 -8.87 -39.25
N GLN A 561 13.21 -7.94 -39.50
CA GLN A 561 14.64 -8.23 -39.51
C GLN A 561 15.16 -8.66 -38.14
N LEU A 562 14.72 -8.00 -37.04
CA LEU A 562 15.04 -8.43 -35.67
C LEU A 562 14.50 -9.84 -35.40
N ARG A 563 13.26 -10.14 -35.80
CA ARG A 563 12.69 -11.48 -35.71
C ARG A 563 13.51 -12.50 -36.49
N GLU A 564 13.84 -12.22 -37.75
CA GLU A 564 14.61 -13.13 -38.59
C GLU A 564 16.00 -13.38 -38.00
N TRP A 565 16.70 -12.33 -37.55
CA TRP A 565 17.97 -12.43 -36.85
C TRP A 565 17.88 -13.27 -35.56
N LEU A 566 16.91 -12.98 -34.68
CA LEU A 566 16.66 -13.75 -33.46
C LEU A 566 16.37 -15.24 -33.74
N THR A 567 15.74 -15.56 -34.88
CA THR A 567 15.49 -16.95 -35.30
C THR A 567 16.69 -17.63 -35.98
N GLN A 568 17.69 -16.86 -36.42
CA GLN A 568 18.88 -17.38 -37.10
C GLN A 568 20.05 -17.65 -36.13
N ASP A 569 20.23 -16.81 -35.11
CA ASP A 569 21.45 -16.80 -34.26
C ASP A 569 21.42 -17.80 -33.08
N ALA A 570 20.76 -18.95 -33.26
CA ALA A 570 20.64 -20.08 -32.31
C ALA A 570 20.06 -19.78 -30.90
N LEU A 571 19.70 -18.52 -30.60
CA LEU A 571 18.87 -18.17 -29.46
C LEU A 571 17.51 -18.83 -29.62
N GLN A 572 17.13 -19.71 -28.68
CA GLN A 572 15.75 -20.23 -28.60
C GLN A 572 14.80 -19.18 -28.02
N ALA A 573 14.73 -18.03 -28.69
CA ALA A 573 13.89 -16.91 -28.27
C ALA A 573 12.45 -17.17 -28.68
N LYS A 574 11.53 -17.19 -27.71
CA LYS A 574 10.09 -17.13 -27.98
C LYS A 574 9.73 -15.66 -28.22
N LEU A 575 9.41 -15.32 -29.46
CA LEU A 575 8.93 -13.98 -29.83
C LEU A 575 7.42 -13.85 -29.60
N TRP A 576 7.04 -12.83 -28.85
CA TRP A 576 5.67 -12.39 -28.59
C TRP A 576 5.52 -11.00 -29.19
N LEU A 577 4.50 -10.78 -30.01
CA LEU A 577 4.18 -9.43 -30.50
C LEU A 577 3.11 -8.85 -29.57
N ALA A 578 3.47 -7.82 -28.81
CA ALA A 578 2.52 -7.04 -28.04
C ALA A 578 1.84 -6.03 -28.97
N GLY A 579 0.56 -5.81 -28.69
CA GLY A 579 -0.37 -5.37 -29.70
C GLY A 579 -1.07 -6.53 -30.41
N VAL A 580 -1.38 -7.61 -29.67
CA VAL A 580 -2.15 -8.78 -30.15
C VAL A 580 -3.24 -9.29 -29.16
N PRO A 581 -4.38 -8.59 -29.03
CA PRO A 581 -5.71 -9.20 -28.90
C PRO A 581 -6.13 -9.92 -30.19
N PRO A 582 -7.11 -10.85 -30.16
CA PRO A 582 -7.54 -11.64 -31.33
C PRO A 582 -8.20 -10.78 -32.43
N GLN A 583 -7.42 -10.23 -33.37
CA GLN A 583 -8.00 -9.61 -34.57
C GLN A 583 -8.42 -10.69 -35.56
N ALA A 584 -9.71 -10.70 -35.81
CA ALA A 584 -10.13 -10.29 -37.16
C ALA A 584 -11.22 -9.21 -37.13
N TRP A 585 -11.67 -8.78 -35.95
CA TRP A 585 -13.12 -8.71 -35.73
C TRP A 585 -13.62 -7.49 -34.96
N ARG A 586 -14.54 -6.74 -35.57
CA ARG A 586 -15.12 -5.50 -35.02
C ARG A 586 -16.61 -5.33 -35.30
N GLU A 587 -17.18 -4.39 -34.55
CA GLU A 587 -18.58 -4.28 -34.17
C GLU A 587 -19.55 -4.05 -35.34
N SER A 588 -19.10 -3.33 -36.37
CA SER A 588 -19.93 -2.45 -37.23
C SER A 588 -20.11 -2.91 -38.68
N GLY A 589 -19.55 -4.05 -39.08
CA GLY A 589 -19.79 -4.64 -40.41
C GLY A 589 -21.10 -5.42 -40.54
N PHE A 590 -21.92 -5.40 -39.48
CA PHE A 590 -22.98 -6.36 -39.22
C PHE A 590 -24.12 -5.66 -38.46
N ALA A 591 -25.37 -5.86 -38.89
CA ALA A 591 -26.55 -5.24 -38.29
C ALA A 591 -26.90 -5.81 -36.90
N SER A 592 -26.28 -6.93 -36.50
CA SER A 592 -26.42 -7.52 -35.17
C SER A 592 -25.19 -8.34 -34.77
N GLY A 593 -25.07 -8.68 -33.47
CA GLY A 593 -24.00 -9.54 -32.97
C GLY A 593 -23.99 -10.98 -33.51
N ALA A 594 -25.13 -11.47 -34.02
CA ALA A 594 -25.22 -12.81 -34.62
C ALA A 594 -24.71 -12.83 -36.07
N GLU A 595 -25.00 -11.78 -36.83
CA GLU A 595 -24.52 -11.60 -38.20
C GLU A 595 -23.01 -11.31 -38.22
N ARG A 596 -22.49 -10.72 -37.12
CA ARG A 596 -21.07 -10.81 -36.79
C ARG A 596 -20.69 -12.29 -36.75
N LEU A 597 -21.13 -13.08 -35.75
CA LEU A 597 -20.69 -14.46 -35.48
C LEU A 597 -20.48 -15.35 -36.74
N THR A 598 -21.36 -15.26 -37.74
CA THR A 598 -21.28 -16.06 -38.99
C THR A 598 -20.16 -15.66 -39.97
N ALA A 599 -19.57 -14.47 -39.88
CA ALA A 599 -18.49 -14.03 -40.78
C ALA A 599 -17.06 -14.40 -40.31
N PHE A 600 -16.88 -14.85 -39.06
CA PHE A 600 -15.60 -15.33 -38.53
C PHE A 600 -15.34 -16.72 -39.07
N ASP A 601 -16.34 -17.58 -38.89
CA ASP A 601 -16.36 -18.98 -39.32
C ASP A 601 -16.09 -19.13 -40.83
N ARG A 602 -16.35 -18.08 -41.62
CA ARG A 602 -16.04 -18.03 -43.06
C ARG A 602 -14.63 -17.53 -43.36
N TRP A 603 -14.21 -16.40 -42.78
CA TRP A 603 -12.86 -15.84 -43.01
C TRP A 603 -11.75 -16.71 -42.39
N PHE A 604 -12.02 -17.32 -41.23
CA PHE A 604 -11.08 -18.17 -40.49
C PHE A 604 -10.91 -19.56 -41.10
N ALA A 605 -11.87 -20.02 -41.91
CA ALA A 605 -11.77 -21.29 -42.63
C ALA A 605 -10.84 -21.25 -43.85
N GLU A 606 -10.36 -20.06 -44.27
CA GLU A 606 -9.72 -19.86 -45.57
C GLU A 606 -8.19 -19.71 -45.55
N ARG A 607 -7.52 -19.33 -44.43
CA ARG A 607 -6.05 -19.10 -44.41
C ARG A 607 -5.30 -19.40 -43.09
N PRO A 608 -3.97 -19.69 -43.15
CA PRO A 608 -3.15 -20.02 -41.97
C PRO A 608 -2.37 -18.83 -41.36
N VAL A 609 -2.33 -18.78 -40.02
CA VAL A 609 -1.47 -17.99 -39.09
C VAL A 609 -1.94 -16.54 -38.72
N PRO A 610 -1.97 -16.10 -37.43
CA PRO A 610 -2.70 -14.88 -36.96
C PRO A 610 -1.88 -13.74 -36.27
N VAL A 611 -2.38 -12.48 -36.27
CA VAL A 611 -1.84 -11.25 -35.59
C VAL A 611 -3.00 -10.33 -35.08
N GLY A 612 -2.74 -9.22 -34.33
CA GLY A 612 -3.73 -8.43 -33.57
C GLY A 612 -3.53 -6.89 -33.38
N ILE A 613 -4.19 -6.26 -32.37
CA ILE A 613 -4.26 -4.77 -32.08
C ILE A 613 -3.29 -4.24 -30.98
N GLY A 614 -2.54 -3.16 -31.24
CA GLY A 614 -1.88 -2.32 -30.21
C GLY A 614 -2.79 -1.84 -29.07
N SER A 615 -2.55 -2.27 -27.82
CA SER A 615 -3.18 -1.72 -26.60
C SER A 615 -2.40 -2.08 -25.33
N MET A 616 -2.41 -1.21 -24.31
CA MET A 616 -1.79 -1.48 -23.00
C MET A 616 -2.35 -2.73 -22.32
N GLY A 617 -3.65 -3.03 -22.48
CA GLY A 617 -4.23 -4.28 -22.01
C GLY A 617 -3.67 -5.53 -22.71
N GLY A 618 -3.36 -5.43 -24.01
CA GLY A 618 -2.69 -6.47 -24.77
C GLY A 618 -1.22 -6.66 -24.36
N LEU A 619 -0.52 -5.58 -24.02
CA LEU A 619 0.84 -5.63 -23.48
C LEU A 619 0.87 -6.19 -22.04
N ARG A 620 -0.03 -5.75 -21.15
CA ARG A 620 -0.26 -6.34 -19.82
C ARG A 620 -0.48 -7.85 -19.94
N GLU A 621 -1.38 -8.30 -20.82
CA GLU A 621 -1.65 -9.73 -21.03
C GLU A 621 -0.46 -10.50 -21.63
N ALA A 622 0.31 -9.89 -22.55
CA ALA A 622 1.51 -10.51 -23.12
C ALA A 622 2.62 -10.69 -22.07
N LEU A 623 2.91 -9.65 -21.28
CA LEU A 623 3.87 -9.71 -20.17
C LEU A 623 3.39 -10.69 -19.08
N ARG A 624 2.11 -10.70 -18.72
CA ARG A 624 1.53 -11.65 -17.77
C ARG A 624 1.68 -13.11 -18.23
N LYS A 625 1.51 -13.38 -19.53
CA LYS A 625 1.76 -14.71 -20.12
C LYS A 625 3.25 -15.04 -20.16
N ALA A 626 4.11 -14.09 -20.50
CA ALA A 626 5.56 -14.27 -20.46
C ALA A 626 6.06 -14.61 -19.04
N CYS A 627 5.53 -13.96 -18.00
CA CYS A 627 5.79 -14.31 -16.59
C CYS A 627 5.17 -15.65 -16.13
N ALA A 628 4.23 -16.21 -16.91
CA ALA A 628 3.63 -17.52 -16.65
C ALA A 628 4.35 -18.67 -17.37
N GLU A 629 5.10 -18.40 -18.45
CA GLU A 629 6.00 -19.37 -19.08
C GLU A 629 7.07 -19.81 -18.07
N GLN A 630 7.40 -21.11 -18.01
CA GLN A 630 8.14 -21.65 -16.87
C GLN A 630 9.68 -21.63 -17.02
N ASP A 631 10.18 -21.29 -18.21
CA ASP A 631 11.62 -21.37 -18.57
C ASP A 631 12.21 -20.06 -19.08
N GLY A 632 11.48 -18.95 -18.91
CA GLY A 632 12.03 -17.62 -19.16
C GLY A 632 13.17 -17.32 -18.19
N VAL A 633 14.22 -16.66 -18.68
CA VAL A 633 15.29 -16.06 -17.84
C VAL A 633 15.42 -14.56 -18.07
N GLU A 634 14.96 -14.09 -19.23
CA GLU A 634 15.08 -12.73 -19.70
C GLU A 634 13.84 -12.39 -20.52
N LEU A 635 13.31 -11.19 -20.29
CA LEU A 635 12.20 -10.61 -21.01
C LEU A 635 12.68 -9.32 -21.65
N VAL A 636 12.80 -9.31 -22.98
CA VAL A 636 13.23 -8.14 -23.76
C VAL A 636 11.97 -7.45 -24.28
N LEU A 637 11.59 -6.34 -23.65
CA LEU A 637 10.49 -5.49 -24.11
C LEU A 637 11.02 -4.42 -25.05
N ALA A 638 10.81 -4.58 -26.35
CA ALA A 638 11.12 -3.54 -27.32
C ALA A 638 9.91 -2.60 -27.50
N ILE A 639 10.15 -1.29 -27.43
CA ILE A 639 9.14 -0.23 -27.52
C ILE A 639 9.52 0.71 -28.67
N ASP A 640 8.63 0.84 -29.64
CA ASP A 640 8.78 1.68 -30.83
C ASP A 640 7.94 2.97 -30.68
N ALA A 641 8.19 3.78 -29.64
CA ALA A 641 7.38 4.96 -29.37
C ALA A 641 8.14 6.08 -28.63
N ASP A 642 7.99 7.31 -29.14
CA ASP A 642 8.04 8.53 -28.34
C ASP A 642 6.85 8.52 -27.37
N LEU A 643 7.12 8.25 -26.09
CA LEU A 643 6.10 8.22 -25.05
C LEU A 643 5.54 9.63 -24.82
N ARG A 644 4.23 9.81 -25.01
CA ARG A 644 3.59 11.12 -24.80
C ARG A 644 3.35 11.36 -23.31
N ASP A 645 3.45 12.62 -22.87
CA ASP A 645 3.10 13.01 -21.50
C ASP A 645 1.65 12.58 -21.18
N GLY A 646 1.51 11.65 -20.24
CA GLY A 646 0.27 10.94 -19.91
C GLY A 646 0.35 9.42 -20.03
N GLU A 647 1.21 8.88 -20.89
CA GLU A 647 1.42 7.42 -21.02
C GLU A 647 2.34 6.87 -19.91
N LEU A 648 3.10 7.75 -19.24
CA LEU A 648 4.05 7.39 -18.19
C LEU A 648 3.37 6.68 -16.98
N GLU A 649 2.15 7.08 -16.61
CA GLU A 649 1.40 6.42 -15.52
C GLU A 649 1.02 4.99 -15.90
N ASP A 650 0.54 4.78 -17.12
CA ASP A 650 0.22 3.46 -17.69
C ASP A 650 1.46 2.54 -17.75
N TRP A 651 2.65 3.12 -17.95
CA TRP A 651 3.93 2.41 -17.90
C TRP A 651 4.41 2.10 -16.47
N LEU A 652 4.18 2.99 -15.51
CA LEU A 652 4.49 2.75 -14.09
C LEU A 652 3.60 1.63 -13.52
N ASP A 653 2.31 1.66 -13.83
CA ASP A 653 1.36 0.58 -13.59
C ASP A 653 1.84 -0.74 -14.19
N LEU A 654 2.27 -0.73 -15.46
CA LEU A 654 2.76 -1.90 -16.15
C LEU A 654 4.01 -2.48 -15.49
N ALA A 655 4.91 -1.62 -15.02
CA ALA A 655 6.10 -2.03 -14.27
C ALA A 655 5.73 -2.62 -12.90
N ALA A 656 4.74 -2.05 -12.19
CA ALA A 656 4.22 -2.58 -10.94
C ALA A 656 3.52 -3.94 -11.13
N ASP A 657 2.70 -4.08 -12.17
CA ASP A 657 2.10 -5.35 -12.61
C ASP A 657 3.17 -6.39 -12.96
N PHE A 658 4.16 -6.02 -13.76
CA PHE A 658 5.26 -6.92 -14.11
C PHE A 658 6.05 -7.38 -12.88
N ARG A 659 6.40 -6.47 -11.94
CA ARG A 659 7.04 -6.84 -10.67
C ARG A 659 6.20 -7.85 -9.89
N ARG A 660 4.88 -7.63 -9.78
CA ARG A 660 3.93 -8.56 -9.13
C ARG A 660 3.92 -9.93 -9.81
N TRP A 661 3.92 -9.99 -11.14
CA TRP A 661 3.94 -11.27 -11.89
C TRP A 661 5.31 -11.97 -11.86
N ASN A 662 6.39 -11.22 -11.78
CA ASN A 662 7.77 -11.71 -11.87
C ASN A 662 8.39 -12.11 -10.51
N ALA A 663 7.74 -11.79 -9.39
CA ALA A 663 8.24 -12.03 -8.02
C ALA A 663 8.71 -13.48 -7.74
N HIS A 664 8.23 -14.46 -8.50
CA HIS A 664 8.59 -15.87 -8.35
C HIS A 664 9.61 -16.39 -9.39
N GLN A 665 9.87 -15.66 -10.47
CA GLN A 665 10.70 -16.14 -11.59
C GLN A 665 12.07 -15.48 -11.68
N GLN A 666 12.24 -14.24 -11.19
CA GLN A 666 13.48 -13.46 -11.35
C GLN A 666 13.86 -13.19 -12.83
N LEU A 667 12.87 -13.07 -13.74
CA LEU A 667 13.10 -12.66 -15.13
C LEU A 667 13.77 -11.29 -15.15
N LYS A 668 14.86 -11.15 -15.91
CA LYS A 668 15.43 -9.82 -16.18
C LYS A 668 14.58 -9.09 -17.21
N LEU A 669 14.04 -7.93 -16.87
CA LEU A 669 13.38 -7.07 -17.87
C LEU A 669 14.44 -6.15 -18.50
N ARG A 670 14.64 -6.30 -19.82
CA ARG A 670 15.41 -5.35 -20.62
C ARG A 670 14.45 -4.58 -21.50
N VAL A 671 14.43 -3.26 -21.37
CA VAL A 671 13.67 -2.40 -22.28
C VAL A 671 14.61 -1.96 -23.41
N LEU A 672 14.18 -2.13 -24.66
CA LEU A 672 14.85 -1.59 -25.84
C LEU A 672 13.96 -0.49 -26.44
N THR A 673 14.51 0.69 -26.65
CA THR A 673 13.82 1.76 -27.40
C THR A 673 14.46 1.95 -28.77
N ALA A 674 13.64 2.26 -29.77
CA ALA A 674 14.11 2.65 -31.10
C ALA A 674 14.02 4.18 -31.22
N PRO A 675 15.10 4.95 -30.94
CA PRO A 675 15.10 6.38 -31.23
C PRO A 675 15.08 6.59 -32.75
N ASP A 676 14.32 7.60 -33.19
CA ASP A 676 14.11 8.07 -34.56
C ASP A 676 15.02 7.48 -35.65
N GLY A 677 14.40 6.72 -36.58
CA GLY A 677 15.04 6.40 -37.87
C GLY A 677 15.64 4.99 -38.02
N GLY A 678 15.12 3.99 -37.29
CA GLY A 678 15.28 2.58 -37.69
C GLY A 678 16.62 1.91 -37.36
N ARG A 679 17.38 2.45 -36.40
CA ARG A 679 18.49 1.71 -35.75
C ARG A 679 18.17 1.47 -34.28
N LEU A 680 18.02 0.21 -33.91
CA LEU A 680 17.96 -0.22 -32.51
C LEU A 680 19.24 0.22 -31.79
N SER A 681 19.11 1.24 -30.93
CA SER A 681 20.18 1.65 -30.03
C SER A 681 19.94 0.99 -28.68
N LEU A 682 20.97 0.41 -28.08
CA LEU A 682 20.91 -0.16 -26.73
C LEU A 682 20.86 0.96 -25.68
N ALA A 683 19.68 1.57 -25.51
CA ALA A 683 19.35 2.45 -24.40
C ALA A 683 19.19 1.62 -23.12
N LEU A 684 20.32 1.20 -22.55
CA LEU A 684 20.38 0.32 -21.38
C LEU A 684 19.80 0.98 -20.12
N SER A 685 18.57 0.58 -19.78
CA SER A 685 18.10 0.54 -18.39
C SER A 685 17.87 -0.92 -18.02
N GLU A 686 18.79 -1.51 -17.24
CA GLU A 686 18.56 -2.84 -16.67
C GLU A 686 17.64 -2.71 -15.46
N PHE A 687 16.37 -3.12 -15.62
CA PHE A 687 15.45 -3.29 -14.51
C PHE A 687 15.69 -4.66 -13.88
N ALA A 688 16.69 -4.72 -12.99
CA ALA A 688 16.78 -5.78 -12.00
C ALA A 688 15.62 -5.64 -10.99
N ALA A 689 15.08 -6.77 -10.55
CA ALA A 689 14.19 -6.82 -9.40
C ALA A 689 15.06 -7.07 -8.16
N ASP A 690 15.45 -5.97 -7.51
CA ASP A 690 15.87 -5.94 -6.11
C ASP A 690 14.63 -5.67 -5.22
#